data_AF-A0A0G1V624-F1
#
_entry.id   AF-A0A0G1V624-F1
#
_cell.length_a   1.000
_cell.length_b   1.000
_cell.length_c   1.000
_cell.angle_alpha   90.00
_cell.angle_beta   90.00
_cell.angle_gamma   90.00
#
_symmetry.space_group_name_H-M   'P 1'
#
loop_
_entity.id
_entity.type
_entity.pdbx_description
1 polymer ?
#
loop_
_entity_poly.entity_id
_entity_poly.type
_entity_poly.pdbx_seq_one_letter_code
_entity_poly.pdbx_strand_id
1 'polypeptide(L)'
;MSRFRLFYALVLVLIGVIVPQASFALPEVKTTFPRLANYFLHWTISEEEARELKKWDLLILDMEVQERSRRELQLLRELNPNIILLAYITSVEIRKDALTLPEGVAPLRRKLATSYLKPEWFITDVGGSRRSFWPGTWIVNITDRAPLIEGRRWQDVLPQFVSNEILDTGLWDGIFYDNGWEDPSHHTGAGLDLDRDGQAESRESVNAVWQEGMQKLLENTSRLFGDRALIMMNGNLAYASQVNGLMFEYFPRQGWAQTMAKYKTSISQNHPPALPVVNTIGRTGKPDDYSQFRYGLTSTFLDDGFYSFDSGLTDHGQTWWYDEYEAFLGEPLGEAKKRDVSNFARQNLETSPFSAGLWRRDFEKGIAFVNSSTTTQTVELPIEIEKLRGRQDSVVNDGLITRRLQIEAQDGLIVLRPLQTIVGAPFENGVFARVFNAAGEVARAGFFALDRREESGVVMASMDLDGDERVEKVKREEGGIVKIIFGSGQQTSFAPFGAGARSEEISLALGDVTGEGVKEIVVSYRGQVRIYRIDGTLLVTPFFPFGSRYRGAVNVAVGDLNRDGFSEIVVGAGAGGGPFVRIFSGEGRLLSGGFFAYDPRFRGGVRVAVGDVDDDGQAEIVTGPGIGGGPQIRIFNNKGQAAGPGFFAFDQSARGGVIPIVADADGDGRNEILAVTREAE
;
A
#
# COMPACT_ATOMS: atom_id res chain seq x y z
N MET A 1 -10.39 66.79 -55.17
CA MET A 1 -10.20 66.88 -53.71
C MET A 1 -10.29 65.49 -53.11
N SER A 2 -9.22 65.11 -52.42
CA SER A 2 -8.85 63.78 -51.93
C SER A 2 -9.82 63.20 -50.90
N ARG A 3 -10.12 61.89 -51.00
CA ARG A 3 -10.71 61.06 -49.93
C ARG A 3 -9.68 60.01 -49.52
N PHE A 4 -9.07 60.19 -48.35
CA PHE A 4 -8.23 59.18 -47.70
C PHE A 4 -9.12 58.11 -47.07
N ARG A 5 -8.88 56.83 -47.40
CA ARG A 5 -9.38 55.66 -46.66
C ARG A 5 -8.23 55.11 -45.83
N LEU A 6 -8.43 55.01 -44.51
CA LEU A 6 -7.50 54.38 -43.58
C LEU A 6 -7.81 52.88 -43.52
N PHE A 7 -6.81 52.04 -43.78
CA PHE A 7 -6.87 50.58 -43.65
C PHE A 7 -6.61 50.21 -42.18
N TYR A 8 -7.51 49.45 -41.56
CA TYR A 8 -7.24 48.74 -40.30
C TYR A 8 -6.82 47.31 -40.64
N ALA A 9 -5.59 46.92 -40.29
CA ALA A 9 -5.14 45.54 -40.29
C ALA A 9 -5.53 44.89 -38.96
N LEU A 10 -6.33 43.82 -39.03
CA LEU A 10 -6.72 42.99 -37.89
C LEU A 10 -5.67 41.89 -37.71
N VAL A 11 -4.92 41.92 -36.61
CA VAL A 11 -4.03 40.80 -36.21
C VAL A 11 -4.85 39.85 -35.34
N LEU A 12 -5.17 38.67 -35.87
CA LEU A 12 -5.74 37.56 -35.11
C LEU A 12 -4.62 36.84 -34.36
N VAL A 13 -4.60 36.96 -33.04
CA VAL A 13 -3.78 36.12 -32.16
C VAL A 13 -4.55 34.83 -31.91
N LEU A 14 -4.10 33.73 -32.50
CA LEU A 14 -4.55 32.38 -32.15
C LEU A 14 -3.91 32.02 -30.80
N ILE A 15 -4.71 32.02 -29.73
CA ILE A 15 -4.33 31.38 -28.47
C ILE A 15 -4.55 29.89 -28.67
N GLY A 16 -3.48 29.16 -28.98
CA GLY A 16 -3.50 27.70 -28.93
C GLY A 16 -3.72 27.28 -27.47
N VAL A 17 -4.85 26.62 -27.20
CA VAL A 17 -5.04 25.85 -25.98
C VAL A 17 -4.03 24.71 -26.05
N ILE A 18 -2.89 24.86 -25.36
CA ILE A 18 -2.01 23.74 -25.06
C ILE A 18 -2.80 22.91 -24.06
N VAL A 19 -3.55 21.92 -24.56
CA VAL A 19 -3.99 20.81 -23.72
C VAL A 19 -2.69 20.14 -23.29
N PRO A 20 -2.34 20.10 -21.99
CA PRO A 20 -1.17 19.34 -21.57
C PRO A 20 -1.42 17.90 -22.02
N GLN A 21 -0.59 17.40 -22.94
CA GLN A 21 -0.48 15.96 -23.11
C GLN A 21 0.02 15.46 -21.76
N ALA A 22 -0.86 14.77 -21.02
CA ALA A 22 -0.44 14.07 -19.82
C ALA A 22 0.75 13.19 -20.23
N SER A 23 1.92 13.49 -19.68
CA SER A 23 3.05 12.59 -19.79
C SER A 23 2.64 11.34 -19.03
N PHE A 24 2.33 10.26 -19.74
CA PHE A 24 2.08 8.94 -19.17
C PHE A 24 3.42 8.42 -18.64
N ALA A 25 3.79 8.84 -17.43
CA ALA A 25 4.82 8.17 -16.66
C ALA A 25 4.17 6.93 -16.02
N LEU A 26 4.86 5.80 -16.09
CA LEU A 26 4.44 4.60 -15.35
C LEU A 26 4.39 4.93 -13.85
N PRO A 27 3.47 4.29 -13.09
CA PRO A 27 3.44 4.42 -11.64
C PRO A 27 4.80 4.06 -11.02
N GLU A 28 5.15 4.75 -9.94
CA GLU A 28 6.33 4.39 -9.17
C GLU A 28 6.11 3.01 -8.52
N VAL A 29 7.10 2.13 -8.69
CA VAL A 29 7.01 0.78 -8.15
C VAL A 29 7.32 0.83 -6.65
N LYS A 30 6.33 0.47 -5.84
CA LYS A 30 6.46 0.36 -4.38
C LYS A 30 7.68 -0.46 -3.99
N THR A 31 8.52 0.11 -3.12
CA THR A 31 9.73 -0.54 -2.62
C THR A 31 9.52 -1.25 -1.28
N THR A 32 8.59 -0.75 -0.47
CA THR A 32 8.21 -1.29 0.84
C THR A 32 7.36 -2.56 0.76
N PHE A 33 7.31 -3.31 1.87
CA PHE A 33 6.53 -4.55 1.98
C PHE A 33 5.36 -4.41 2.96
N PRO A 34 4.22 -5.07 2.68
CA PRO A 34 4.03 -6.07 1.63
C PRO A 34 3.78 -5.49 0.23
N ARG A 35 4.24 -6.19 -0.82
CA ARG A 35 3.92 -5.90 -2.23
C ARG A 35 2.86 -6.88 -2.74
N LEU A 36 1.70 -6.36 -3.10
CA LEU A 36 0.50 -7.16 -3.31
C LEU A 36 0.01 -7.08 -4.75
N ALA A 37 -0.26 -8.23 -5.34
CA ALA A 37 -0.93 -8.36 -6.64
C ALA A 37 -2.28 -9.08 -6.48
N ASN A 38 -3.24 -8.78 -7.35
CA ASN A 38 -4.46 -9.57 -7.50
C ASN A 38 -4.68 -9.94 -8.97
N TYR A 39 -4.89 -11.24 -9.20
CA TYR A 39 -5.27 -11.79 -10.48
C TYR A 39 -6.80 -11.89 -10.53
N PHE A 40 -7.46 -10.83 -11.03
CA PHE A 40 -8.92 -10.71 -11.01
C PHE A 40 -9.50 -10.74 -12.43
N LEU A 41 -9.99 -11.90 -12.88
CA LEU A 41 -10.34 -12.14 -14.30
C LEU A 41 -11.83 -12.13 -14.63
N HIS A 42 -12.69 -11.58 -13.77
CA HIS A 42 -14.07 -11.33 -14.19
C HIS A 42 -14.10 -10.24 -15.28
N TRP A 43 -15.04 -10.35 -16.22
CA TRP A 43 -15.14 -9.45 -17.37
C TRP A 43 -15.83 -8.12 -17.04
N THR A 44 -16.24 -7.95 -15.79
CA THR A 44 -16.86 -6.76 -15.22
C THR A 44 -16.40 -6.63 -13.79
N ILE A 45 -16.32 -5.38 -13.33
CA ILE A 45 -16.22 -5.04 -11.92
C ILE A 45 -17.35 -4.08 -11.56
N SER A 46 -17.86 -4.21 -10.35
CA SER A 46 -18.80 -3.29 -9.71
C SER A 46 -18.05 -2.17 -8.98
N GLU A 47 -18.78 -1.12 -8.55
CA GLU A 47 -18.19 -0.06 -7.72
C GLU A 47 -17.66 -0.60 -6.39
N GLU A 48 -18.35 -1.56 -5.78
CA GLU A 48 -17.92 -2.21 -4.54
C GLU A 48 -16.61 -2.98 -4.75
N GLU A 49 -16.52 -3.78 -5.81
CA GLU A 49 -15.29 -4.48 -6.17
C GLU A 49 -14.15 -3.51 -6.48
N ALA A 50 -14.40 -2.37 -7.14
CA ALA A 50 -13.38 -1.35 -7.35
C ALA A 50 -12.87 -0.77 -6.02
N ARG A 51 -13.74 -0.53 -5.05
CA ARG A 51 -13.35 -0.05 -3.71
C ARG A 51 -12.58 -1.10 -2.92
N GLU A 52 -12.83 -2.38 -3.15
CA GLU A 52 -12.04 -3.46 -2.56
C GLU A 52 -10.69 -3.63 -3.26
N LEU A 53 -10.68 -3.69 -4.60
CA LEU A 53 -9.49 -3.91 -5.42
C LEU A 53 -8.45 -2.79 -5.33
N LYS A 54 -8.83 -1.59 -4.86
CA LYS A 54 -7.86 -0.48 -4.61
C LYS A 54 -6.72 -0.87 -3.67
N LYS A 55 -6.94 -1.88 -2.80
CA LYS A 55 -6.03 -2.30 -1.73
C LYS A 55 -4.76 -2.99 -2.23
N TRP A 56 -4.72 -3.41 -3.50
CA TRP A 56 -3.54 -4.04 -4.09
C TRP A 56 -2.67 -3.02 -4.81
N ASP A 57 -1.37 -3.32 -4.90
CA ASP A 57 -0.39 -2.48 -5.59
C ASP A 57 -0.37 -2.77 -7.11
N LEU A 58 -0.75 -3.99 -7.53
CA LEU A 58 -0.82 -4.43 -8.92
C LEU A 58 -2.09 -5.26 -9.18
N LEU A 59 -2.83 -4.93 -10.23
CA LEU A 59 -3.99 -5.68 -10.69
C LEU A 59 -3.78 -6.20 -12.11
N ILE A 60 -4.08 -7.48 -12.30
CA ILE A 60 -4.23 -8.08 -13.63
C ILE A 60 -5.72 -8.29 -13.83
N LEU A 61 -6.31 -7.53 -14.75
CA LEU A 61 -7.75 -7.50 -15.01
C LEU A 61 -8.06 -7.92 -16.44
N ASP A 62 -9.18 -8.58 -16.67
CA ASP A 62 -9.59 -8.93 -18.04
C ASP A 62 -9.77 -7.67 -18.91
N MET A 63 -9.26 -7.69 -20.15
CA MET A 63 -9.34 -6.53 -21.04
C MET A 63 -10.77 -6.00 -21.25
N GLU A 64 -11.80 -6.86 -21.14
CA GLU A 64 -13.20 -6.46 -21.34
C GLU A 64 -13.70 -5.48 -20.27
N VAL A 65 -13.03 -5.41 -19.12
CA VAL A 65 -13.34 -4.46 -18.04
C VAL A 65 -13.36 -3.03 -18.56
N GLN A 66 -12.49 -2.66 -19.52
CA GLN A 66 -12.46 -1.29 -20.05
C GLN A 66 -13.74 -0.91 -20.82
N GLU A 67 -14.41 -1.88 -21.46
CA GLU A 67 -15.61 -1.65 -22.25
C GLU A 67 -16.88 -1.83 -21.41
N ARG A 68 -16.80 -2.68 -20.39
CA ARG A 68 -17.96 -3.09 -19.60
C ARG A 68 -18.07 -2.43 -18.23
N SER A 69 -16.95 -1.91 -17.70
CA SER A 69 -16.82 -1.30 -16.38
C SER A 69 -15.81 -0.13 -16.41
N ARG A 70 -15.88 0.71 -17.45
CA ARG A 70 -14.92 1.82 -17.67
C ARG A 70 -14.87 2.79 -16.49
N ARG A 71 -16.03 3.11 -15.91
CA ARG A 71 -16.12 4.07 -14.80
C ARG A 71 -15.45 3.53 -13.55
N GLU A 72 -15.63 2.24 -13.28
CA GLU A 72 -15.04 1.54 -12.15
C GLU A 72 -13.53 1.40 -12.30
N LEU A 73 -13.03 1.17 -13.53
CA LEU A 73 -11.59 1.19 -13.82
C LEU A 73 -10.97 2.58 -13.59
N GLN A 74 -11.69 3.66 -13.92
CA GLN A 74 -11.26 5.02 -13.61
C GLN A 74 -11.33 5.30 -12.10
N LEU A 75 -12.37 4.82 -11.42
CA LEU A 75 -12.51 4.95 -9.97
C LEU A 75 -11.36 4.25 -9.24
N LEU A 76 -10.88 3.10 -9.71
CA LEU A 76 -9.69 2.45 -9.15
C LEU A 76 -8.49 3.39 -9.12
N ARG A 77 -8.23 4.09 -10.24
CA ARG A 77 -7.14 5.08 -10.34
C ARG A 77 -7.37 6.30 -9.46
N GLU A 78 -8.62 6.75 -9.33
CA GLU A 78 -8.99 7.85 -8.43
C GLU A 78 -8.74 7.47 -6.95
N LEU A 79 -9.03 6.22 -6.59
CA LEU A 79 -8.87 5.71 -5.22
C LEU A 79 -7.44 5.29 -4.87
N ASN A 80 -6.67 4.84 -5.86
CA ASN A 80 -5.25 4.49 -5.73
C ASN A 80 -4.50 4.95 -6.99
N PRO A 81 -3.93 6.18 -6.99
CA PRO A 81 -3.20 6.71 -8.14
C PRO A 81 -1.98 5.88 -8.55
N ASN A 82 -1.37 5.17 -7.59
CA ASN A 82 -0.13 4.41 -7.77
C ASN A 82 -0.35 2.94 -8.18
N ILE A 83 -1.62 2.50 -8.31
CA ILE A 83 -1.93 1.12 -8.67
C ILE A 83 -1.40 0.76 -10.06
N ILE A 84 -0.81 -0.42 -10.25
CA ILE A 84 -0.39 -0.89 -11.57
C ILE A 84 -1.54 -1.69 -12.19
N LEU A 85 -2.06 -1.26 -13.35
CA LEU A 85 -3.16 -1.93 -14.05
C LEU A 85 -2.67 -2.61 -15.33
N LEU A 86 -2.77 -3.93 -15.39
CA LEU A 86 -2.41 -4.73 -16.56
C LEU A 86 -3.65 -5.37 -17.18
N ALA A 87 -3.83 -5.18 -18.49
CA ALA A 87 -4.91 -5.86 -19.21
C ALA A 87 -4.50 -7.29 -19.53
N TYR A 88 -5.29 -8.25 -19.09
CA TYR A 88 -5.13 -9.68 -19.37
C TYR A 88 -5.64 -10.02 -20.77
N ILE A 89 -4.77 -10.65 -21.56
CA ILE A 89 -5.06 -11.14 -22.91
C ILE A 89 -4.30 -12.45 -23.15
N THR A 90 -4.96 -13.45 -23.73
CA THR A 90 -4.28 -14.67 -24.19
C THR A 90 -3.42 -14.39 -25.43
N SER A 91 -2.13 -14.72 -25.39
CA SER A 91 -1.19 -14.45 -26.49
C SER A 91 -1.42 -15.34 -27.72
N VAL A 92 -1.94 -16.55 -27.54
CA VAL A 92 -1.97 -17.62 -28.56
C VAL A 92 -3.30 -18.39 -28.63
N GLU A 93 -4.36 -17.88 -27.98
CA GLU A 93 -5.69 -18.50 -28.00
C GLU A 93 -6.80 -17.52 -28.33
N ILE A 94 -7.84 -18.03 -28.97
CA ILE A 94 -9.10 -17.32 -29.21
C ILE A 94 -10.26 -18.23 -28.81
N ARG A 95 -11.28 -17.69 -28.15
CA ARG A 95 -12.49 -18.45 -27.81
C ARG A 95 -13.26 -18.87 -29.07
N LYS A 96 -13.75 -20.12 -29.09
CA LYS A 96 -14.55 -20.68 -30.20
C LYS A 96 -15.86 -19.90 -30.41
N ASP A 97 -16.41 -19.34 -29.33
CA ASP A 97 -17.68 -18.63 -29.31
C ASP A 97 -17.53 -17.11 -29.48
N ALA A 98 -16.33 -16.58 -29.72
CA ALA A 98 -16.07 -15.13 -29.79
C ALA A 98 -17.00 -14.38 -30.78
N LEU A 99 -17.40 -15.05 -31.87
CA LEU A 99 -18.31 -14.50 -32.89
C LEU A 99 -19.80 -14.74 -32.58
N THR A 100 -20.11 -15.70 -31.71
CA THR A 100 -21.48 -16.13 -31.39
C THR A 100 -21.98 -15.61 -30.04
N LEU A 101 -21.10 -15.09 -29.18
CA LEU A 101 -21.48 -14.45 -27.91
C LEU A 101 -22.44 -13.28 -28.16
N PRO A 102 -23.43 -13.00 -27.30
CA PRO A 102 -24.30 -11.85 -27.48
C PRO A 102 -23.52 -10.53 -27.59
N GLU A 103 -24.07 -9.57 -28.34
CA GLU A 103 -23.50 -8.24 -28.47
C GLU A 103 -23.36 -7.58 -27.09
N GLY A 104 -22.23 -6.90 -26.85
CA GLY A 104 -21.91 -6.28 -25.55
C GLY A 104 -21.32 -7.20 -24.48
N VAL A 105 -21.31 -8.54 -24.69
CA VAL A 105 -20.74 -9.47 -23.69
C VAL A 105 -19.20 -9.53 -23.75
N ALA A 106 -18.62 -9.49 -24.94
CA ALA A 106 -17.16 -9.50 -25.11
C ALA A 106 -16.76 -8.66 -26.33
N PRO A 107 -17.03 -7.35 -26.33
CA PRO A 107 -16.79 -6.47 -27.47
C PRO A 107 -15.34 -6.53 -27.97
N LEU A 108 -14.33 -6.61 -27.10
CA LEU A 108 -12.93 -6.64 -27.51
C LEU A 108 -12.55 -7.99 -28.13
N ARG A 109 -12.95 -9.11 -27.53
CA ARG A 109 -12.73 -10.45 -28.12
C ARG A 109 -13.44 -10.60 -29.46
N ARG A 110 -14.66 -10.08 -29.57
CA ARG A 110 -15.40 -10.04 -30.84
C ARG A 110 -14.67 -9.20 -31.87
N LYS A 111 -14.14 -8.02 -31.50
CA LYS A 111 -13.36 -7.15 -32.39
C LYS A 111 -12.06 -7.83 -32.84
N LEU A 112 -11.31 -8.44 -31.92
CA LEU A 112 -10.10 -9.21 -32.23
C LEU A 112 -10.41 -10.35 -33.23
N ALA A 113 -11.47 -11.11 -32.99
CA ALA A 113 -11.86 -12.23 -33.83
C ALA A 113 -12.41 -11.83 -35.21
N THR A 114 -13.03 -10.66 -35.35
CA THR A 114 -13.65 -10.19 -36.61
C THR A 114 -12.74 -9.32 -37.46
N SER A 115 -11.96 -8.45 -36.82
CA SER A 115 -11.25 -7.35 -37.49
C SER A 115 -9.77 -7.62 -37.66
N TYR A 116 -9.19 -8.49 -36.82
CA TYR A 116 -7.75 -8.74 -36.78
C TYR A 116 -7.41 -10.19 -37.16
N LEU A 117 -8.13 -11.18 -36.63
CA LEU A 117 -7.84 -12.60 -36.83
C LEU A 117 -8.23 -13.12 -38.22
N LYS A 118 -7.36 -13.97 -38.80
CA LYS A 118 -7.62 -14.69 -40.06
C LYS A 118 -7.71 -16.21 -39.80
N PRO A 119 -8.69 -16.95 -40.36
CA PRO A 119 -8.84 -18.40 -40.16
C PRO A 119 -7.62 -19.25 -40.55
N GLU A 120 -6.77 -18.72 -41.43
CA GLU A 120 -5.52 -19.31 -41.90
C GLU A 120 -4.47 -19.43 -40.80
N TRP A 121 -4.58 -18.63 -39.74
CA TRP A 121 -3.62 -18.66 -38.64
C TRP A 121 -3.97 -19.67 -37.55
N PHE A 122 -5.07 -20.41 -37.62
CA PHE A 122 -5.27 -21.49 -36.64
C PHE A 122 -4.31 -22.66 -36.89
N ILE A 123 -3.70 -23.19 -35.83
CA ILE A 123 -2.92 -24.44 -35.92
C ILE A 123 -3.85 -25.60 -36.23
N THR A 124 -3.41 -26.47 -37.13
CA THR A 124 -4.11 -27.69 -37.52
C THR A 124 -3.27 -28.93 -37.26
N ASP A 125 -3.89 -30.10 -37.35
CA ASP A 125 -3.17 -31.34 -37.65
C ASP A 125 -3.07 -31.57 -39.16
N VAL A 126 -2.36 -32.63 -39.54
CA VAL A 126 -2.23 -33.09 -40.94
C VAL A 126 -3.58 -33.36 -41.64
N GLY A 127 -4.65 -33.56 -40.86
CA GLY A 127 -6.02 -33.74 -41.37
C GLY A 127 -6.78 -32.41 -41.53
N GLY A 128 -6.15 -31.27 -41.25
CA GLY A 128 -6.75 -29.93 -41.28
C GLY A 128 -7.65 -29.61 -40.08
N SER A 129 -7.66 -30.45 -39.04
CA SER A 129 -8.48 -30.21 -37.84
C SER A 129 -7.78 -29.26 -36.88
N ARG A 130 -8.48 -28.20 -36.46
CA ARG A 130 -7.93 -27.20 -35.53
C ARG A 130 -7.59 -27.81 -34.16
N ARG A 131 -6.53 -27.30 -33.54
CA ARG A 131 -6.09 -27.70 -32.19
C ARG A 131 -6.44 -26.65 -31.13
N SER A 132 -6.52 -27.12 -29.89
CA SER A 132 -6.94 -26.37 -28.70
C SER A 132 -6.03 -26.75 -27.54
N PHE A 133 -5.66 -25.80 -26.67
CA PHE A 133 -5.08 -26.15 -25.36
C PHE A 133 -6.19 -26.54 -24.38
N TRP A 134 -7.31 -25.81 -24.44
CA TRP A 134 -8.45 -26.01 -23.56
C TRP A 134 -9.74 -26.25 -24.34
N PRO A 135 -10.72 -26.97 -23.76
CA PRO A 135 -12.07 -27.00 -24.31
C PRO A 135 -12.63 -25.58 -24.47
N GLY A 136 -13.10 -25.24 -25.68
CA GLY A 136 -13.71 -23.93 -25.94
C GLY A 136 -12.78 -22.86 -26.53
N THR A 137 -11.51 -23.16 -26.79
CA THR A 137 -10.56 -22.23 -27.47
C THR A 137 -9.98 -22.81 -28.76
N TRP A 138 -9.41 -21.98 -29.62
CA TRP A 138 -8.57 -22.38 -30.75
C TRP A 138 -7.18 -21.77 -30.61
N ILE A 139 -6.15 -22.57 -30.92
CA ILE A 139 -4.76 -22.09 -30.90
C ILE A 139 -4.48 -21.31 -32.18
N VAL A 140 -3.89 -20.13 -32.02
CA VAL A 140 -3.41 -19.28 -33.12
C VAL A 140 -1.90 -19.50 -33.30
N ASN A 141 -1.50 -19.75 -34.54
CA ASN A 141 -0.14 -20.01 -34.95
C ASN A 141 0.68 -18.71 -34.91
N ILE A 142 1.51 -18.59 -33.87
CA ILE A 142 2.41 -17.46 -33.63
C ILE A 142 3.76 -17.58 -34.36
N THR A 143 3.93 -18.63 -35.16
CA THR A 143 5.24 -18.98 -35.74
C THR A 143 5.40 -18.36 -37.13
N ASP A 144 6.64 -18.28 -37.61
CA ASP A 144 6.92 -17.87 -39.00
C ASP A 144 6.44 -18.89 -40.05
N ARG A 145 6.06 -20.10 -39.62
CA ARG A 145 5.45 -21.13 -40.46
C ARG A 145 4.00 -20.81 -40.80
N ALA A 146 3.34 -19.96 -40.01
CA ALA A 146 1.99 -19.51 -40.32
C ALA A 146 1.93 -18.81 -41.68
N PRO A 147 0.85 -19.00 -42.46
CA PRO A 147 0.65 -18.29 -43.72
C PRO A 147 0.74 -16.77 -43.56
N LEU A 148 1.46 -16.10 -44.46
CA LEU A 148 1.53 -14.65 -44.49
C LEU A 148 0.26 -14.10 -45.15
N ILE A 149 -0.58 -13.40 -44.38
CA ILE A 149 -1.83 -12.80 -44.88
C ILE A 149 -1.70 -11.29 -44.82
N GLU A 150 -1.87 -10.62 -45.96
CA GLU A 150 -1.72 -9.15 -46.06
C GLU A 150 -0.36 -8.65 -45.52
N GLY A 151 0.70 -9.45 -45.71
CA GLY A 151 2.05 -9.11 -45.27
C GLY A 151 2.31 -9.25 -43.77
N ARG A 152 1.38 -9.82 -43.00
CA ARG A 152 1.47 -9.96 -41.54
C ARG A 152 1.18 -11.39 -41.07
N ARG A 153 1.64 -11.71 -39.87
CA ARG A 153 1.28 -12.92 -39.10
C ARG A 153 0.71 -12.54 -37.74
N TRP A 154 0.29 -13.55 -36.97
CA TRP A 154 -0.28 -13.32 -35.65
C TRP A 154 0.68 -12.57 -34.71
N GLN A 155 1.97 -12.90 -34.73
CA GLN A 155 2.99 -12.19 -33.94
C GLN A 155 3.17 -10.71 -34.32
N ASP A 156 2.63 -10.25 -35.46
CA ASP A 156 2.59 -8.81 -35.82
C ASP A 156 1.23 -8.18 -35.50
N VAL A 157 0.16 -8.98 -35.53
CA VAL A 157 -1.23 -8.50 -35.45
C VAL A 157 -1.70 -8.31 -34.02
N LEU A 158 -1.40 -9.24 -33.11
CA LEU A 158 -1.81 -9.09 -31.71
C LEU A 158 -1.16 -7.86 -31.05
N PRO A 159 0.15 -7.59 -31.23
CA PRO A 159 0.76 -6.35 -30.75
C PRO A 159 0.07 -5.08 -31.25
N GLN A 160 -0.37 -5.08 -32.52
CA GLN A 160 -1.10 -3.94 -33.08
C GLN A 160 -2.48 -3.76 -32.46
N PHE A 161 -3.21 -4.86 -32.18
CA PHE A 161 -4.46 -4.80 -31.44
C PHE A 161 -4.25 -4.25 -30.02
N VAL A 162 -3.25 -4.77 -29.31
CA VAL A 162 -2.89 -4.30 -27.96
C VAL A 162 -2.55 -2.82 -27.97
N SER A 163 -1.77 -2.36 -28.96
CA SER A 163 -1.47 -0.93 -29.11
C SER A 163 -2.74 -0.10 -29.32
N ASN A 164 -3.50 -0.41 -30.37
CA ASN A 164 -4.59 0.45 -30.84
C ASN A 164 -5.84 0.43 -29.93
N GLU A 165 -6.14 -0.73 -29.37
CA GLU A 165 -7.43 -1.00 -28.73
C GLU A 165 -7.34 -1.02 -27.20
N ILE A 166 -6.13 -1.23 -26.65
CA ILE A 166 -5.92 -1.39 -25.21
C ILE A 166 -5.06 -0.23 -24.69
N LEU A 167 -3.80 -0.13 -25.13
CA LEU A 167 -2.85 0.83 -24.55
C LEU A 167 -3.16 2.28 -24.95
N ASP A 168 -3.55 2.54 -26.21
CA ASP A 168 -3.91 3.89 -26.69
C ASP A 168 -5.15 4.48 -25.98
N THR A 169 -5.90 3.68 -25.21
CA THR A 169 -7.01 4.18 -24.39
C THR A 169 -6.56 5.03 -23.20
N GLY A 170 -5.30 4.87 -22.77
CA GLY A 170 -4.74 5.51 -21.58
C GLY A 170 -5.27 4.96 -20.25
N LEU A 171 -5.96 3.83 -20.25
CA LEU A 171 -6.53 3.21 -19.03
C LEU A 171 -5.59 2.21 -18.34
N TRP A 172 -4.57 1.73 -19.04
CA TRP A 172 -3.72 0.62 -18.63
C TRP A 172 -2.26 1.05 -18.57
N ASP A 173 -1.52 0.53 -17.58
CA ASP A 173 -0.07 0.71 -17.48
C ASP A 173 0.69 -0.34 -18.29
N GLY A 174 0.01 -1.41 -18.70
CA GLY A 174 0.64 -2.49 -19.43
C GLY A 174 -0.29 -3.63 -19.82
N ILE A 175 0.33 -4.70 -20.30
CA ILE A 175 -0.34 -5.91 -20.76
C ILE A 175 0.16 -7.12 -19.97
N PHE A 176 -0.77 -8.02 -19.65
CA PHE A 176 -0.47 -9.37 -19.22
C PHE A 176 -0.80 -10.34 -20.36
N TYR A 177 0.23 -10.93 -20.96
CA TYR A 177 0.07 -11.98 -21.95
C TYR A 177 -0.02 -13.36 -21.30
N ASP A 178 -1.18 -13.98 -21.41
CA ASP A 178 -1.39 -15.34 -20.96
C ASP A 178 -0.93 -16.38 -22.00
N ASN A 179 -0.69 -17.61 -21.55
CA ASN A 179 -0.20 -18.76 -22.33
C ASN A 179 1.20 -18.55 -22.93
N GLY A 180 2.09 -17.93 -22.18
CA GLY A 180 3.48 -17.68 -22.54
C GLY A 180 4.38 -18.92 -22.56
N TRP A 181 3.91 -20.05 -23.06
CA TRP A 181 4.61 -21.34 -22.98
C TRP A 181 5.66 -21.53 -24.09
N GLU A 182 6.56 -22.49 -23.89
CA GLU A 182 7.67 -22.82 -24.79
C GLU A 182 7.46 -24.06 -25.67
N ASP A 183 6.42 -24.85 -25.36
CA ASP A 183 6.08 -26.11 -26.03
C ASP A 183 4.56 -26.25 -26.13
N PRO A 184 3.94 -25.99 -27.30
CA PRO A 184 2.52 -26.20 -27.50
C PRO A 184 2.16 -27.71 -27.55
N SER A 185 3.11 -28.56 -27.94
CA SER A 185 2.95 -30.00 -28.11
C SER A 185 2.67 -30.73 -26.80
N HIS A 186 3.08 -30.17 -25.65
CA HIS A 186 2.75 -30.72 -24.33
C HIS A 186 1.24 -30.88 -24.12
N HIS A 187 0.45 -29.97 -24.67
CA HIS A 187 -1.02 -29.94 -24.50
C HIS A 187 -1.75 -30.51 -25.71
N THR A 188 -1.18 -30.38 -26.92
CA THR A 188 -1.85 -30.81 -28.16
C THR A 188 -1.50 -32.22 -28.62
N GLY A 189 -0.43 -32.82 -28.09
CA GLY A 189 0.15 -34.05 -28.61
C GLY A 189 0.96 -33.82 -29.90
N ALA A 190 1.43 -34.92 -30.51
CA ALA A 190 2.18 -34.89 -31.77
C ALA A 190 1.26 -34.67 -32.99
N GLY A 191 1.85 -34.40 -34.16
CA GLY A 191 1.10 -34.30 -35.41
C GLY A 191 0.56 -32.91 -35.73
N LEU A 192 1.18 -31.86 -35.19
CA LEU A 192 0.91 -30.48 -35.58
C LEU A 192 1.42 -30.24 -36.99
N ASP A 193 0.63 -29.50 -37.77
CA ASP A 193 0.94 -29.01 -39.10
C ASP A 193 0.82 -27.48 -39.06
N LEU A 194 1.97 -26.80 -38.91
CA LEU A 194 2.07 -25.37 -38.69
C LEU A 194 1.96 -24.59 -40.01
N ASP A 195 2.54 -25.10 -41.11
CA ASP A 195 2.50 -24.43 -42.41
C ASP A 195 1.41 -24.91 -43.38
N ARG A 196 0.64 -25.93 -42.98
CA ARG A 196 -0.50 -26.51 -43.72
C ARG A 196 -0.08 -27.21 -45.01
N ASP A 197 1.11 -27.81 -45.03
CA ASP A 197 1.59 -28.58 -46.18
C ASP A 197 1.09 -30.04 -46.18
N GLY A 198 0.33 -30.45 -45.15
CA GLY A 198 -0.20 -31.79 -44.98
C GLY A 198 0.79 -32.77 -44.34
N GLN A 199 1.93 -32.28 -43.85
CA GLN A 199 2.92 -33.04 -43.09
C GLN A 199 3.02 -32.50 -41.66
N ALA A 200 3.31 -33.40 -40.72
CA ALA A 200 3.50 -33.00 -39.34
C ALA A 200 4.94 -32.53 -39.12
N GLU A 201 5.14 -31.40 -38.45
CA GLU A 201 6.47 -31.03 -37.97
C GLU A 201 6.91 -31.90 -36.79
N SER A 202 8.23 -32.06 -36.64
CA SER A 202 8.78 -32.70 -35.45
C SER A 202 8.56 -31.83 -34.21
N ARG A 203 8.45 -32.46 -33.05
CA ARG A 203 8.25 -31.77 -31.78
C ARG A 203 9.36 -30.75 -31.50
N GLU A 204 10.61 -31.11 -31.81
CA GLU A 204 11.76 -30.24 -31.63
C GLU A 204 11.66 -29.00 -32.53
N SER A 205 11.23 -29.19 -33.79
CA SER A 205 11.03 -28.09 -34.73
C SER A 205 9.91 -27.16 -34.25
N VAL A 206 8.76 -27.72 -33.84
CA VAL A 206 7.61 -26.95 -33.32
C VAL A 206 8.06 -26.08 -32.14
N ASN A 207 8.72 -26.65 -31.15
CA ASN A 207 9.10 -25.93 -29.94
C ASN A 207 10.07 -24.78 -30.23
N ALA A 208 11.05 -24.99 -31.12
CA ALA A 208 11.99 -23.96 -31.51
C ALA A 208 11.29 -22.77 -32.19
N VAL A 209 10.49 -23.03 -33.23
CA VAL A 209 9.80 -21.94 -33.96
C VAL A 209 8.67 -21.29 -33.15
N TRP A 210 8.12 -22.01 -32.16
CA TRP A 210 7.16 -21.46 -31.21
C TRP A 210 7.80 -20.41 -30.30
N GLN A 211 8.97 -20.74 -29.73
CA GLN A 211 9.72 -19.80 -28.90
C GLN A 211 10.14 -18.56 -29.69
N GLU A 212 10.67 -18.73 -30.91
CA GLU A 212 10.99 -17.62 -31.80
C GLU A 212 9.76 -16.75 -32.10
N GLY A 213 8.60 -17.37 -32.35
CA GLY A 213 7.34 -16.67 -32.57
C GLY A 213 6.90 -15.83 -31.37
N MET A 214 6.99 -16.40 -30.16
CA MET A 214 6.70 -15.68 -28.92
C MET A 214 7.68 -14.52 -28.69
N GLN A 215 8.97 -14.74 -28.89
CA GLN A 215 9.98 -13.68 -28.78
C GLN A 215 9.69 -12.53 -29.75
N LYS A 216 9.31 -12.83 -30.99
CA LYS A 216 8.91 -11.81 -31.97
C LYS A 216 7.64 -11.06 -31.56
N LEU A 217 6.65 -11.76 -30.99
CA LEU A 217 5.45 -11.10 -30.47
C LEU A 217 5.84 -10.10 -29.37
N LEU A 218 6.67 -10.49 -28.41
CA LEU A 218 7.15 -9.61 -27.35
C LEU A 218 7.96 -8.43 -27.91
N GLU A 219 8.91 -8.68 -28.82
CA GLU A 219 9.68 -7.62 -29.50
C GLU A 219 8.80 -6.63 -30.27
N ASN A 220 7.79 -7.14 -31.00
CA ASN A 220 6.85 -6.32 -31.75
C ASN A 220 5.97 -5.49 -30.81
N THR A 221 5.59 -6.05 -29.66
CA THR A 221 4.88 -5.32 -28.59
C THR A 221 5.81 -4.21 -28.10
N SER A 222 7.00 -4.53 -27.56
CA SER A 222 7.98 -3.53 -27.09
C SER A 222 8.32 -2.43 -28.11
N ARG A 223 8.37 -2.74 -29.41
CA ARG A 223 8.66 -1.74 -30.46
C ARG A 223 7.56 -0.68 -30.59
N LEU A 224 6.31 -1.02 -30.31
CA LEU A 224 5.17 -0.11 -30.47
C LEU A 224 5.06 0.89 -29.31
N PHE A 225 5.40 0.51 -28.08
CA PHE A 225 5.24 1.39 -26.91
C PHE A 225 6.54 1.70 -26.15
N GLY A 226 7.60 0.91 -26.31
CA GLY A 226 8.86 1.08 -25.60
C GLY A 226 8.66 1.03 -24.09
N ASP A 227 9.29 1.96 -23.38
CA ASP A 227 9.23 2.03 -21.90
C ASP A 227 7.93 2.69 -21.38
N ARG A 228 6.94 2.95 -22.26
CA ARG A 228 5.66 3.55 -21.88
C ARG A 228 4.63 2.55 -21.34
N ALA A 229 4.88 1.25 -21.49
CA ALA A 229 3.98 0.22 -21.00
C ALA A 229 4.75 -1.00 -20.48
N LEU A 230 4.19 -1.60 -19.44
CA LEU A 230 4.72 -2.83 -18.83
C LEU A 230 4.27 -4.05 -19.64
N ILE A 231 5.16 -5.04 -19.78
CA ILE A 231 4.83 -6.34 -20.35
C ILE A 231 5.01 -7.40 -19.27
N MET A 232 3.96 -8.14 -18.96
CA MET A 232 4.00 -9.28 -18.05
C MET A 232 3.47 -10.52 -18.75
N MET A 233 3.86 -11.70 -18.29
CA MET A 233 3.29 -12.96 -18.77
C MET A 233 3.35 -14.07 -17.73
N ASN A 234 2.50 -15.08 -17.87
CA ASN A 234 2.78 -16.40 -17.30
C ASN A 234 3.65 -17.18 -18.29
N GLY A 235 4.89 -17.44 -17.94
CA GLY A 235 5.83 -18.01 -18.89
C GLY A 235 7.06 -18.59 -18.24
N ASN A 236 8.04 -18.92 -19.07
CA ASN A 236 9.33 -19.39 -18.60
C ASN A 236 10.39 -18.27 -18.67
N LEU A 237 11.48 -18.49 -17.95
CA LEU A 237 12.68 -17.66 -17.93
C LEU A 237 13.29 -17.40 -19.31
N ALA A 238 12.97 -18.22 -20.32
CA ALA A 238 13.39 -18.00 -21.70
C ALA A 238 12.98 -16.62 -22.25
N TYR A 239 11.92 -16.02 -21.70
CA TYR A 239 11.41 -14.71 -22.12
C TYR A 239 11.68 -13.59 -21.11
N ALA A 240 12.31 -13.89 -19.97
CA ALA A 240 12.46 -12.96 -18.85
C ALA A 240 13.04 -11.60 -19.30
N SER A 241 14.11 -11.60 -20.10
CA SER A 241 14.76 -10.36 -20.55
C SER A 241 13.93 -9.45 -21.45
N GLN A 242 12.77 -9.91 -21.93
CA GLN A 242 11.86 -9.14 -22.79
C GLN A 242 10.60 -8.65 -22.07
N VAL A 243 10.41 -9.05 -20.82
CA VAL A 243 9.22 -8.72 -20.02
C VAL A 243 9.62 -8.10 -18.69
N ASN A 244 8.77 -7.24 -18.17
CA ASN A 244 8.91 -6.66 -16.84
C ASN A 244 8.63 -7.69 -15.75
N GLY A 245 7.70 -8.61 -15.99
CA GLY A 245 7.27 -9.58 -14.98
C GLY A 245 7.00 -10.97 -15.53
N LEU A 246 7.36 -11.98 -14.74
CA LEU A 246 6.86 -13.34 -14.90
C LEU A 246 5.94 -13.67 -13.73
N MET A 247 4.78 -14.26 -14.02
CA MET A 247 3.88 -14.80 -13.02
C MET A 247 4.13 -16.30 -12.80
N PHE A 248 4.41 -16.66 -11.56
CA PHE A 248 4.57 -18.03 -11.08
C PHE A 248 3.25 -18.51 -10.48
N GLU A 249 2.41 -19.09 -11.32
CA GLU A 249 1.11 -19.62 -10.89
C GLU A 249 1.22 -20.95 -10.14
N TYR A 250 0.22 -21.22 -9.30
CA TYR A 250 0.08 -22.45 -8.53
C TYR A 250 1.28 -22.71 -7.62
N PHE A 251 1.85 -21.67 -7.01
CA PHE A 251 3.02 -21.82 -6.16
C PHE A 251 2.75 -22.76 -4.98
N PRO A 252 3.67 -23.71 -4.65
CA PRO A 252 4.89 -24.07 -5.36
C PRO A 252 4.75 -25.35 -6.22
N ARG A 253 4.14 -25.24 -7.41
CA ARG A 253 3.80 -26.36 -8.33
C ARG A 253 4.96 -27.33 -8.60
N GLN A 254 6.16 -26.81 -8.81
CA GLN A 254 7.36 -27.60 -9.14
C GLN A 254 8.23 -27.89 -7.91
N GLY A 255 7.67 -27.72 -6.71
CA GLY A 255 8.41 -27.73 -5.45
C GLY A 255 8.99 -26.36 -5.13
N TRP A 256 9.15 -26.10 -3.82
CA TRP A 256 9.50 -24.78 -3.30
C TRP A 256 10.86 -24.30 -3.81
N ALA A 257 11.91 -25.12 -3.65
CA ALA A 257 13.29 -24.73 -4.01
C ALA A 257 13.45 -24.40 -5.50
N GLN A 258 12.88 -25.22 -6.39
CA GLN A 258 12.95 -24.99 -7.83
C GLN A 258 12.19 -23.73 -8.24
N THR A 259 10.99 -23.53 -7.68
CA THR A 259 10.18 -22.34 -7.99
C THR A 259 10.86 -21.07 -7.49
N MET A 260 11.41 -21.08 -6.27
CA MET A 260 12.15 -19.95 -5.70
C MET A 260 13.43 -19.63 -6.47
N ALA A 261 14.14 -20.63 -6.98
CA ALA A 261 15.31 -20.41 -7.83
C ALA A 261 14.93 -19.70 -9.15
N LYS A 262 13.82 -20.11 -9.77
CA LYS A 262 13.31 -19.43 -10.97
C LYS A 262 12.83 -18.02 -10.66
N TYR A 263 12.08 -17.84 -9.58
CA TYR A 263 11.63 -16.55 -9.09
C TYR A 263 12.80 -15.56 -8.91
N LYS A 264 13.84 -15.95 -8.16
CA LYS A 264 15.05 -15.12 -8.01
C LYS A 264 15.75 -14.82 -9.34
N THR A 265 15.85 -15.82 -10.21
CA THR A 265 16.44 -15.63 -11.54
C THR A 265 15.64 -14.62 -12.36
N SER A 266 14.30 -14.67 -12.31
CA SER A 266 13.44 -13.73 -13.04
C SER A 266 13.65 -12.28 -12.58
N ILE A 267 13.80 -12.03 -11.28
CA ILE A 267 14.09 -10.68 -10.76
C ILE A 267 15.36 -10.10 -11.41
N SER A 268 16.42 -10.91 -11.52
CA SER A 268 17.69 -10.47 -12.09
C SER A 268 17.69 -10.33 -13.62
N GLN A 269 16.77 -11.03 -14.31
CA GLN A 269 16.77 -11.11 -15.77
C GLN A 269 15.68 -10.27 -16.41
N ASN A 270 14.60 -9.97 -15.69
CA ASN A 270 13.49 -9.20 -16.22
C ASN A 270 13.92 -7.81 -16.70
N HIS A 271 13.23 -7.32 -17.73
CA HIS A 271 13.38 -5.96 -18.18
C HIS A 271 12.97 -4.98 -17.05
N PRO A 272 13.80 -4.01 -16.66
CA PRO A 272 13.44 -3.08 -15.59
C PRO A 272 12.21 -2.20 -15.93
N PRO A 273 11.35 -1.85 -14.95
CA PRO A 273 11.34 -2.38 -13.59
C PRO A 273 10.91 -3.85 -13.56
N ALA A 274 11.56 -4.65 -12.71
CA ALA A 274 11.26 -6.07 -12.55
C ALA A 274 10.07 -6.27 -11.59
N LEU A 275 8.99 -6.89 -12.08
CA LEU A 275 7.72 -7.07 -11.38
C LEU A 275 7.27 -8.55 -11.38
N PRO A 276 8.07 -9.51 -10.88
CA PRO A 276 7.61 -10.89 -10.83
C PRO A 276 6.47 -11.04 -9.82
N VAL A 277 5.50 -11.88 -10.17
CA VAL A 277 4.33 -12.16 -9.34
C VAL A 277 4.36 -13.63 -8.93
N VAL A 278 4.18 -13.91 -7.65
CA VAL A 278 3.96 -15.28 -7.16
C VAL A 278 2.49 -15.42 -6.83
N ASN A 279 1.77 -16.26 -7.58
CA ASN A 279 0.37 -16.56 -7.31
C ASN A 279 0.23 -17.95 -6.67
N THR A 280 -0.33 -17.97 -5.47
CA THR A 280 -0.58 -19.20 -4.71
C THR A 280 -2.07 -19.48 -4.70
N ILE A 281 -2.45 -20.76 -4.77
CA ILE A 281 -3.85 -21.17 -4.70
C ILE A 281 -4.14 -21.85 -3.36
N GLY A 282 -5.31 -21.59 -2.77
CA GLY A 282 -5.73 -22.28 -1.55
C GLY A 282 -6.03 -23.76 -1.81
N ARG A 283 -5.63 -24.67 -0.91
CA ARG A 283 -5.85 -26.12 -1.09
C ARG A 283 -7.33 -26.50 -1.01
N THR A 284 -8.13 -25.67 -0.35
CA THR A 284 -9.57 -25.84 -0.14
C THR A 284 -10.43 -25.07 -1.15
N GLY A 285 -9.84 -24.19 -1.96
CA GLY A 285 -10.56 -23.22 -2.79
C GLY A 285 -11.34 -22.18 -1.97
N LYS A 286 -10.99 -21.98 -0.70
CA LYS A 286 -11.65 -21.08 0.24
C LYS A 286 -10.61 -20.16 0.91
N PRO A 287 -11.06 -19.04 1.54
CA PRO A 287 -10.15 -18.11 2.19
C PRO A 287 -9.53 -18.63 3.51
N ASP A 288 -9.80 -19.88 3.91
CA ASP A 288 -9.45 -20.44 5.23
C ASP A 288 -8.13 -21.21 5.28
N ASP A 289 -7.40 -21.33 4.17
CA ASP A 289 -6.09 -21.99 4.12
C ASP A 289 -4.94 -21.03 4.48
N TYR A 290 -4.98 -20.51 5.71
CA TYR A 290 -4.03 -19.51 6.20
C TYR A 290 -2.57 -19.97 6.13
N SER A 291 -2.32 -21.28 6.33
CA SER A 291 -0.98 -21.85 6.23
C SER A 291 -0.41 -21.78 4.82
N GLN A 292 -1.21 -22.11 3.80
CA GLN A 292 -0.78 -22.04 2.40
C GLN A 292 -0.61 -20.59 1.95
N PHE A 293 -1.51 -19.72 2.39
CA PHE A 293 -1.42 -18.28 2.17
C PHE A 293 -0.11 -17.71 2.74
N ARG A 294 0.14 -17.87 4.05
CA ARG A 294 1.38 -17.42 4.68
C ARG A 294 2.62 -18.02 4.03
N TYR A 295 2.58 -19.32 3.70
CA TYR A 295 3.69 -19.98 3.04
C TYR A 295 4.06 -19.35 1.69
N GLY A 296 3.07 -19.02 0.86
CA GLY A 296 3.29 -18.31 -0.40
C GLY A 296 3.74 -16.86 -0.19
N LEU A 297 3.08 -16.14 0.72
CA LEU A 297 3.35 -14.73 1.01
C LEU A 297 4.79 -14.54 1.48
N THR A 298 5.18 -15.23 2.56
CA THR A 298 6.52 -15.05 3.13
C THR A 298 7.61 -15.64 2.24
N SER A 299 7.29 -16.60 1.35
CA SER A 299 8.22 -17.06 0.31
C SER A 299 8.50 -15.97 -0.70
N THR A 300 7.46 -15.25 -1.13
CA THR A 300 7.60 -14.11 -2.03
C THR A 300 8.50 -13.05 -1.41
N PHE A 301 8.32 -12.75 -0.12
CA PHE A 301 9.10 -11.75 0.60
C PHE A 301 10.58 -12.09 0.76
N LEU A 302 11.01 -13.33 0.44
CA LEU A 302 12.44 -13.65 0.42
C LEU A 302 13.20 -12.95 -0.73
N ASP A 303 12.48 -12.31 -1.66
CA ASP A 303 13.02 -11.48 -2.75
C ASP A 303 11.99 -10.39 -3.16
N ASP A 304 12.23 -9.61 -4.22
CA ASP A 304 11.51 -8.35 -4.51
C ASP A 304 10.29 -8.46 -5.44
N GLY A 305 9.43 -9.43 -5.22
CA GLY A 305 8.22 -9.69 -6.03
C GLY A 305 6.89 -9.35 -5.35
N PHE A 306 5.82 -9.45 -6.13
CA PHE A 306 4.45 -9.21 -5.70
C PHE A 306 3.75 -10.54 -5.41
N TYR A 307 2.91 -10.55 -4.37
CA TYR A 307 2.18 -11.76 -3.99
C TYR A 307 0.70 -11.68 -4.31
N SER A 308 0.15 -12.76 -4.88
CA SER A 308 -1.28 -12.97 -5.12
C SER A 308 -1.75 -14.30 -4.51
N PHE A 309 -3.01 -14.33 -4.08
CA PHE A 309 -3.67 -15.53 -3.58
C PHE A 309 -5.11 -15.62 -4.06
N ASP A 310 -5.49 -16.76 -4.65
CA ASP A 310 -6.84 -16.96 -5.19
C ASP A 310 -7.37 -18.40 -4.97
N SER A 311 -8.61 -18.64 -5.41
CA SER A 311 -9.27 -19.94 -5.26
C SER A 311 -8.80 -21.00 -6.26
N GLY A 312 -8.10 -20.61 -7.33
CA GLY A 312 -7.41 -21.50 -8.24
C GLY A 312 -7.96 -21.61 -9.67
N LEU A 313 -7.94 -22.83 -10.21
CA LEU A 313 -7.88 -23.21 -11.64
C LEU A 313 -9.05 -22.76 -12.54
N THR A 314 -10.15 -22.25 -11.98
CA THR A 314 -11.40 -22.00 -12.73
C THR A 314 -12.06 -20.66 -12.44
N ASP A 315 -11.74 -20.03 -11.31
CA ASP A 315 -12.32 -18.75 -10.92
C ASP A 315 -11.27 -17.91 -10.19
N HIS A 316 -10.94 -16.79 -10.82
CA HIS A 316 -9.97 -15.81 -10.33
C HIS A 316 -10.71 -14.50 -10.02
N GLY A 317 -11.79 -14.56 -9.24
CA GLY A 317 -12.66 -13.41 -8.94
C GLY A 317 -12.70 -13.04 -7.48
N GLN A 318 -11.62 -13.32 -6.73
CA GLN A 318 -11.62 -13.20 -5.29
C GLN A 318 -10.89 -11.94 -4.81
N THR A 319 -11.47 -11.29 -3.81
CA THR A 319 -10.91 -10.14 -3.09
C THR A 319 -10.57 -10.50 -1.64
N TRP A 320 -10.12 -11.74 -1.42
CA TRP A 320 -9.81 -12.24 -0.08
C TRP A 320 -8.70 -11.41 0.58
N TRP A 321 -8.98 -10.93 1.79
CA TRP A 321 -8.10 -10.07 2.56
C TRP A 321 -7.63 -10.79 3.82
N TYR A 322 -6.35 -10.62 4.16
CA TYR A 322 -5.70 -11.35 5.24
C TYR A 322 -5.00 -10.41 6.22
N ASP A 323 -4.99 -10.77 7.50
CA ASP A 323 -4.34 -9.99 8.56
C ASP A 323 -2.86 -9.69 8.22
N GLU A 324 -2.15 -10.61 7.54
CA GLU A 324 -0.76 -10.44 7.11
C GLU A 324 -0.57 -9.38 6.00
N TYR A 325 -1.61 -9.05 5.22
CA TYR A 325 -1.53 -7.96 4.23
C TYR A 325 -1.48 -6.58 4.87
N GLU A 326 -1.90 -6.45 6.12
CA GLU A 326 -1.87 -5.20 6.88
C GLU A 326 -0.56 -5.01 7.64
N ALA A 327 0.32 -6.02 7.64
CA ALA A 327 1.58 -5.97 8.36
C ALA A 327 2.64 -5.19 7.58
N PHE A 328 2.70 -3.86 7.76
CA PHE A 328 3.75 -3.04 7.15
C PHE A 328 5.14 -3.41 7.69
N LEU A 329 6.03 -3.79 6.79
CA LEU A 329 7.39 -4.21 7.10
C LEU A 329 8.44 -3.14 6.77
N GLY A 330 8.11 -2.18 5.91
CA GLY A 330 9.05 -1.18 5.39
C GLY A 330 10.02 -1.75 4.35
N GLU A 331 11.17 -1.12 4.19
CA GLU A 331 12.21 -1.55 3.25
C GLU A 331 12.93 -2.84 3.72
N PRO A 332 13.38 -3.71 2.80
CA PRO A 332 14.22 -4.83 3.16
C PRO A 332 15.61 -4.35 3.62
N LEU A 333 16.08 -4.89 4.75
CA LEU A 333 17.41 -4.58 5.31
C LEU A 333 18.54 -5.42 4.69
N GLY A 334 18.20 -6.29 3.73
CA GLY A 334 19.13 -7.11 2.97
C GLY A 334 18.50 -8.36 2.38
N GLU A 335 19.36 -9.21 1.80
CA GLU A 335 18.98 -10.49 1.20
C GLU A 335 18.41 -11.49 2.22
N ALA A 336 17.57 -12.42 1.74
CA ALA A 336 17.11 -13.55 2.53
C ALA A 336 18.26 -14.49 2.95
N LYS A 337 18.13 -15.05 4.15
CA LYS A 337 19.12 -15.92 4.78
C LYS A 337 18.49 -17.24 5.17
N LYS A 338 19.16 -18.34 4.86
CA LYS A 338 18.81 -19.67 5.38
C LYS A 338 19.37 -19.84 6.78
N ARG A 339 18.63 -20.50 7.67
CA ARG A 339 19.21 -21.01 8.92
C ARG A 339 20.15 -22.17 8.60
N ASP A 340 21.43 -22.02 8.91
CA ASP A 340 22.33 -23.16 9.09
C ASP A 340 22.38 -23.54 10.57
N VAL A 341 22.56 -24.83 10.84
CA VAL A 341 22.29 -25.43 12.15
C VAL A 341 23.04 -24.70 13.28
N SER A 342 22.29 -24.25 14.30
CA SER A 342 22.69 -23.82 15.65
C SER A 342 22.88 -22.34 16.02
N ASN A 343 23.05 -21.34 15.13
CA ASN A 343 23.09 -19.93 15.58
C ASN A 343 22.87 -18.90 14.44
N PHE A 344 21.80 -18.09 14.52
CA PHE A 344 21.64 -16.89 13.67
C PHE A 344 22.57 -15.73 14.06
N ALA A 345 23.29 -15.85 15.17
CA ALA A 345 23.95 -14.71 15.80
C ALA A 345 25.20 -14.21 15.06
N ARG A 346 25.88 -15.02 14.24
CA ARG A 346 27.09 -14.59 13.52
C ARG A 346 27.37 -15.50 12.33
N GLN A 347 26.92 -15.12 11.13
CA GLN A 347 27.59 -15.39 9.87
C GLN A 347 26.84 -14.66 8.75
N ASN A 348 27.57 -13.96 7.89
CA ASN A 348 27.11 -13.68 6.53
C ASN A 348 26.94 -15.03 5.85
N LEU A 349 25.75 -15.61 5.97
CA LEU A 349 25.41 -16.84 5.27
C LEU A 349 25.20 -16.44 3.81
N GLU A 350 26.13 -16.88 2.99
CA GLU A 350 26.25 -16.65 1.56
C GLU A 350 24.92 -16.88 0.82
N THR A 351 24.83 -16.23 -0.33
CA THR A 351 23.82 -16.29 -1.40
C THR A 351 23.66 -17.70 -2.01
N SER A 352 23.46 -18.71 -1.17
CA SER A 352 23.34 -20.12 -1.52
C SER A 352 21.96 -20.40 -2.12
N PRO A 353 21.85 -21.25 -3.17
CA PRO A 353 20.58 -21.48 -3.85
C PRO A 353 19.47 -21.89 -2.88
N PHE A 354 18.26 -21.40 -3.15
CA PHE A 354 17.08 -21.76 -2.37
C PHE A 354 16.95 -23.29 -2.25
N SER A 355 16.80 -23.76 -1.03
CA SER A 355 16.74 -25.18 -0.67
C SER A 355 15.88 -25.36 0.58
N ALA A 356 15.30 -26.55 0.77
CA ALA A 356 14.39 -26.81 1.89
C ALA A 356 15.02 -26.46 3.25
N GLY A 357 14.25 -25.79 4.11
CA GLY A 357 14.69 -25.36 5.44
C GLY A 357 13.96 -24.10 5.93
N LEU A 358 14.44 -23.55 7.04
CA LEU A 358 13.95 -22.28 7.57
C LEU A 358 14.69 -21.11 6.93
N TRP A 359 13.95 -20.20 6.30
CA TRP A 359 14.44 -18.97 5.70
C TRP A 359 13.87 -17.75 6.40
N ARG A 360 14.60 -16.64 6.31
CA ARG A 360 14.29 -15.36 6.93
C ARG A 360 14.70 -14.22 6.01
N ARG A 361 13.90 -13.15 5.94
CA ARG A 361 14.35 -11.83 5.47
C ARG A 361 13.97 -10.77 6.50
N ASP A 362 14.90 -9.86 6.76
CA ASP A 362 14.72 -8.75 7.70
C ASP A 362 14.25 -7.50 6.95
N PHE A 363 13.34 -6.79 7.57
CA PHE A 363 12.84 -5.49 7.14
C PHE A 363 12.98 -4.49 8.28
N GLU A 364 12.78 -3.21 7.97
CA GLU A 364 12.85 -2.10 8.93
C GLU A 364 11.93 -2.31 10.14
N LYS A 365 10.69 -2.72 9.89
CA LYS A 365 9.63 -2.86 10.91
C LYS A 365 9.32 -4.29 11.30
N GLY A 366 9.82 -5.29 10.57
CA GLY A 366 9.54 -6.69 10.87
C GLY A 366 10.47 -7.70 10.22
N ILE A 367 10.08 -8.97 10.30
CA ILE A 367 10.83 -10.11 9.79
C ILE A 367 9.83 -11.11 9.18
N ALA A 368 10.11 -11.54 7.95
CA ALA A 368 9.37 -12.63 7.32
C ALA A 368 10.16 -13.94 7.45
N PHE A 369 9.48 -15.01 7.88
CA PHE A 369 10.02 -16.36 7.94
C PHE A 369 9.24 -17.32 7.04
N VAL A 370 9.95 -18.30 6.47
CA VAL A 370 9.38 -19.42 5.71
C VAL A 370 10.02 -20.71 6.21
N ASN A 371 9.20 -21.64 6.68
CA ASN A 371 9.65 -23.00 6.88
C ASN A 371 9.28 -23.88 5.68
N SER A 372 10.19 -24.00 4.71
CA SER A 372 9.98 -24.85 3.52
C SER A 372 10.27 -26.33 3.75
N SER A 373 10.62 -26.72 4.98
CA SER A 373 10.87 -28.12 5.35
C SER A 373 9.57 -28.83 5.72
N THR A 374 9.63 -30.16 5.78
CA THR A 374 8.49 -31.03 6.17
C THR A 374 8.36 -31.21 7.68
N THR A 375 9.15 -30.48 8.48
CA THR A 375 9.11 -30.57 9.94
C THR A 375 9.03 -29.18 10.54
N THR A 376 8.34 -29.07 11.67
CA THR A 376 8.26 -27.84 12.46
C THR A 376 9.66 -27.36 12.87
N GLN A 377 9.90 -26.06 12.75
CA GLN A 377 11.19 -25.43 13.08
C GLN A 377 11.02 -24.47 14.26
N THR A 378 12.03 -24.43 15.15
CA THR A 378 12.04 -23.50 16.29
C THR A 378 13.22 -22.55 16.18
N VAL A 379 12.97 -21.24 16.17
CA VAL A 379 14.02 -20.20 16.12
C VAL A 379 14.01 -19.39 17.41
N GLU A 380 15.20 -19.04 17.89
CA GLU A 380 15.40 -18.12 18.99
C GLU A 380 16.16 -16.89 18.47
N LEU A 381 15.66 -15.70 18.80
CA LEU A 381 16.14 -14.41 18.32
C LEU A 381 16.85 -13.64 19.44
N PRO A 382 17.86 -12.83 19.12
CA PRO A 382 18.58 -12.03 20.11
C PRO A 382 17.74 -10.86 20.64
N ILE A 383 16.62 -10.54 19.99
CA ILE A 383 15.68 -9.48 20.34
C ILE A 383 14.29 -10.08 20.57
N GLU A 384 13.47 -9.36 21.31
CA GLU A 384 12.03 -9.62 21.35
C GLU A 384 11.41 -9.21 20.02
N ILE A 385 10.46 -10.02 19.58
CA ILE A 385 9.59 -9.73 18.44
C ILE A 385 8.14 -9.86 18.90
N GLU A 386 7.25 -9.30 18.10
CA GLU A 386 5.81 -9.36 18.30
C GLU A 386 5.20 -10.18 17.15
N LYS A 387 4.47 -11.25 17.46
CA LYS A 387 3.64 -11.92 16.46
C LYS A 387 2.48 -11.00 16.07
N LEU A 388 1.98 -11.10 14.84
CA LEU A 388 0.77 -10.35 14.46
C LEU A 388 -0.38 -10.69 15.40
N ARG A 389 -1.32 -9.76 15.57
CA ARG A 389 -2.56 -9.97 16.33
C ARG A 389 -3.72 -10.00 15.34
N GLY A 390 -4.01 -11.20 14.85
CA GLY A 390 -4.99 -11.43 13.79
C GLY A 390 -6.33 -11.95 14.31
N ARG A 391 -7.38 -11.78 13.51
CA ARG A 391 -8.73 -12.29 13.79
C ARG A 391 -8.99 -13.62 13.10
N GLN A 392 -8.29 -13.89 12.01
CA GLN A 392 -8.56 -15.01 11.12
C GLN A 392 -7.91 -16.31 11.63
N ASP A 393 -6.61 -16.25 11.94
CA ASP A 393 -5.85 -17.35 12.53
C ASP A 393 -5.24 -16.91 13.86
N SER A 394 -6.08 -16.73 14.88
CA SER A 394 -5.65 -16.21 16.19
C SER A 394 -4.72 -17.16 16.96
N VAL A 395 -4.52 -18.39 16.50
CA VAL A 395 -3.55 -19.33 17.08
C VAL A 395 -2.14 -18.97 16.62
N VAL A 396 -1.98 -18.66 15.33
CA VAL A 396 -0.69 -18.22 14.79
C VAL A 396 -0.49 -16.72 15.02
N ASN A 397 -1.51 -15.90 14.83
CA ASN A 397 -1.45 -14.45 15.03
C ASN A 397 -2.08 -14.05 16.38
N ASP A 398 -1.44 -14.47 17.48
CA ASP A 398 -1.90 -14.27 18.86
C ASP A 398 -1.43 -12.96 19.53
N GLY A 399 -0.56 -12.18 18.87
CA GLY A 399 0.04 -10.98 19.44
C GLY A 399 1.09 -11.25 20.52
N LEU A 400 1.65 -12.46 20.62
CA LEU A 400 2.65 -12.80 21.65
C LEU A 400 3.97 -12.08 21.38
N ILE A 401 4.49 -11.41 22.41
CA ILE A 401 5.87 -10.91 22.44
C ILE A 401 6.79 -12.03 22.93
N THR A 402 7.76 -12.43 22.12
CA THR A 402 8.65 -13.55 22.41
C THR A 402 10.00 -13.39 21.72
N ARG A 403 11.01 -14.12 22.20
CA ARG A 403 12.27 -14.36 21.50
C ARG A 403 12.30 -15.70 20.79
N ARG A 404 11.39 -16.61 21.16
CA ARG A 404 11.34 -17.98 20.65
C ARG A 404 10.07 -18.19 19.85
N LEU A 405 10.23 -18.59 18.60
CA LEU A 405 9.16 -18.87 17.65
C LEU A 405 9.16 -20.35 17.26
N GLN A 406 7.97 -20.89 17.07
CA GLN A 406 7.74 -22.19 16.43
C GLN A 406 7.00 -21.94 15.12
N ILE A 407 7.51 -22.47 14.02
CA ILE A 407 6.95 -22.30 12.68
C ILE A 407 6.69 -23.69 12.12
N GLU A 408 5.43 -24.00 11.82
CA GLU A 408 5.02 -25.31 11.34
C GLU A 408 5.62 -25.64 9.98
N ALA A 409 5.62 -26.94 9.64
CA ALA A 409 6.12 -27.41 8.36
C ALA A 409 5.34 -26.78 7.20
N GLN A 410 6.04 -26.29 6.17
CA GLN A 410 5.43 -25.69 4.97
C GLN A 410 4.47 -24.54 5.29
N ASP A 411 4.83 -23.71 6.27
CA ASP A 411 4.12 -22.49 6.68
C ASP A 411 5.09 -21.29 6.68
N GLY A 412 4.51 -20.10 6.70
CA GLY A 412 5.18 -18.82 6.87
C GLY A 412 4.84 -18.15 8.20
N LEU A 413 5.62 -17.15 8.60
CA LEU A 413 5.28 -16.29 9.71
C LEU A 413 5.85 -14.89 9.50
N ILE A 414 5.00 -13.87 9.68
CA ILE A 414 5.43 -12.48 9.79
C ILE A 414 5.45 -12.10 11.26
N VAL A 415 6.52 -11.44 11.69
CA VAL A 415 6.64 -10.86 13.03
C VAL A 415 7.11 -9.43 12.94
N LEU A 416 6.65 -8.60 13.85
CA LEU A 416 6.98 -7.19 13.93
C LEU A 416 8.08 -6.95 14.96
N ARG A 417 8.86 -5.91 14.73
CA ARG A 417 9.76 -5.37 15.74
C ARG A 417 8.93 -4.63 16.78
N PRO A 418 9.28 -4.73 18.08
CA PRO A 418 8.58 -3.99 19.12
C PRO A 418 8.67 -2.48 18.86
N LEU A 419 7.57 -1.77 19.08
CA LEU A 419 7.55 -0.31 19.09
C LEU A 419 8.39 0.20 20.27
N GLN A 420 9.18 1.25 20.03
CA GLN A 420 10.08 1.83 21.04
C GLN A 420 9.78 3.29 21.34
N THR A 421 9.24 4.02 20.37
CA THR A 421 9.06 5.48 20.42
C THR A 421 7.81 5.87 19.65
N ILE A 422 7.20 6.99 20.05
CA ILE A 422 6.12 7.63 19.32
C ILE A 422 6.75 8.76 18.48
N VAL A 423 6.43 8.79 17.19
CA VAL A 423 6.85 9.83 16.24
C VAL A 423 5.59 10.57 15.77
N GLY A 424 5.70 11.83 15.39
CA GLY A 424 4.56 12.60 14.87
C GLY A 424 3.64 13.22 15.93
N ALA A 425 3.76 12.85 17.20
CA ALA A 425 2.94 13.42 18.26
C ALA A 425 3.70 13.63 19.59
N PRO A 426 3.35 14.68 20.37
CA PRO A 426 3.88 14.85 21.71
C PRO A 426 3.43 13.74 22.67
N PHE A 427 4.38 13.19 23.41
CA PHE A 427 4.15 12.18 24.44
C PHE A 427 5.02 12.43 25.67
N GLU A 428 4.64 11.80 26.78
CA GLU A 428 5.42 11.82 28.02
C GLU A 428 6.40 10.64 28.02
N ASN A 429 7.69 10.93 28.18
CA ASN A 429 8.73 9.91 28.18
C ASN A 429 8.57 8.93 29.35
N GLY A 430 8.66 7.63 29.08
CA GLY A 430 8.50 6.56 30.05
C GLY A 430 7.07 6.06 30.25
N VAL A 431 6.11 6.56 29.46
CA VAL A 431 4.71 6.21 29.62
C VAL A 431 4.32 4.93 28.87
N PHE A 432 3.40 4.14 29.44
CA PHE A 432 2.84 2.97 28.78
C PHE A 432 1.68 3.37 27.84
N ALA A 433 1.82 3.05 26.56
CA ALA A 433 0.83 3.29 25.52
C ALA A 433 0.20 1.98 25.05
N ARG A 434 -1.13 1.99 24.88
CA ARG A 434 -1.88 0.95 24.17
C ARG A 434 -2.27 1.46 22.81
N VAL A 435 -2.16 0.65 21.77
CA VAL A 435 -2.35 1.07 20.38
C VAL A 435 -3.65 0.47 19.84
N PHE A 436 -4.50 1.31 19.25
CA PHE A 436 -5.82 0.94 18.73
C PHE A 436 -6.06 1.52 17.33
N ASN A 437 -6.86 0.84 16.53
CA ASN A 437 -7.47 1.43 15.34
C ASN A 437 -8.69 2.31 15.71
N ALA A 438 -9.29 3.01 14.74
CA ALA A 438 -10.49 3.83 14.96
C ALA A 438 -11.70 3.04 15.49
N ALA A 439 -11.80 1.74 15.21
CA ALA A 439 -12.84 0.87 15.73
C ALA A 439 -12.64 0.50 17.21
N GLY A 440 -11.50 0.85 17.81
CA GLY A 440 -11.16 0.54 19.21
C GLY A 440 -10.59 -0.86 19.40
N GLU A 441 -10.11 -1.46 18.33
CA GLU A 441 -9.53 -2.79 18.30
C GLU A 441 -8.02 -2.65 18.50
N VAL A 442 -7.42 -3.55 19.27
CA VAL A 442 -5.98 -3.48 19.57
C VAL A 442 -5.19 -3.75 18.29
N ALA A 443 -4.53 -2.71 17.77
CA ALA A 443 -3.74 -2.79 16.54
C ALA A 443 -2.35 -3.39 16.81
N ARG A 444 -1.74 -3.02 17.94
CA ARG A 444 -0.40 -3.49 18.35
C ARG A 444 -0.35 -3.77 19.85
N ALA A 445 0.59 -4.60 20.28
CA ALA A 445 0.92 -4.75 21.68
C ALA A 445 1.31 -3.40 22.29
N GLY A 446 0.84 -3.14 23.50
CA GLY A 446 1.22 -1.92 24.21
C GLY A 446 2.70 -1.91 24.57
N PHE A 447 3.29 -0.72 24.62
CA PHE A 447 4.72 -0.53 24.86
C PHE A 447 4.98 0.67 25.75
N PHE A 448 6.17 0.71 26.37
CA PHE A 448 6.65 1.91 27.06
C PHE A 448 7.36 2.80 26.04
N ALA A 449 6.81 3.98 25.77
CA ALA A 449 7.44 4.97 24.90
C ALA A 449 8.62 5.60 25.66
N LEU A 450 9.85 5.16 25.37
CA LEU A 450 11.03 5.48 26.15
C LEU A 450 12.21 5.91 25.28
N ASP A 451 12.62 7.17 25.43
CA ASP A 451 13.96 7.61 25.09
C ASP A 451 14.87 7.49 26.32
N ARG A 452 15.83 6.57 26.24
CA ARG A 452 16.78 6.28 27.33
C ARG A 452 17.77 7.41 27.61
N ARG A 453 17.85 8.43 26.74
CA ARG A 453 18.72 9.59 26.92
C ARG A 453 18.01 10.74 27.64
N GLU A 454 16.70 10.61 27.87
CA GLU A 454 15.86 11.64 28.48
C GLU A 454 15.32 11.16 29.84
N GLU A 455 15.03 12.11 30.72
CA GLU A 455 14.40 11.81 32.01
C GLU A 455 12.94 11.36 31.83
N SER A 456 12.46 10.52 32.75
CA SER A 456 11.05 10.11 32.78
C SER A 456 10.15 11.31 33.09
N GLY A 457 8.98 11.39 32.45
CA GLY A 457 8.01 12.48 32.67
C GLY A 457 8.24 13.74 31.83
N VAL A 458 9.35 13.83 31.09
CA VAL A 458 9.58 14.91 30.12
C VAL A 458 8.61 14.74 28.95
N VAL A 459 7.90 15.81 28.59
CA VAL A 459 7.07 15.83 27.38
C VAL A 459 7.96 16.16 26.19
N MET A 460 7.92 15.30 25.18
CA MET A 460 8.71 15.44 23.96
C MET A 460 7.92 15.01 22.74
N ALA A 461 8.35 15.47 21.58
CA ALA A 461 7.85 15.06 20.28
C ALA A 461 9.01 14.94 19.31
N SER A 462 8.89 14.02 18.36
CA SER A 462 9.86 13.82 17.29
C SER A 462 9.11 13.83 15.95
N MET A 463 9.43 14.78 15.07
CA MET A 463 8.91 14.83 13.69
C MET A 463 9.80 15.74 12.84
N ASP A 464 9.73 15.60 11.52
CA ASP A 464 10.30 16.58 10.59
C ASP A 464 9.50 17.89 10.70
N LEU A 465 10.16 18.94 11.19
CA LEU A 465 9.54 20.25 11.38
C LEU A 465 9.86 21.24 10.26
N ASP A 466 11.00 21.10 9.57
CA ASP A 466 11.47 22.07 8.59
C ASP A 466 11.40 21.59 7.13
N GLY A 467 10.95 20.35 6.93
CA GLY A 467 10.72 19.74 5.63
C GLY A 467 12.00 19.22 4.97
N ASP A 468 13.05 18.96 5.75
CA ASP A 468 14.34 18.45 5.26
C ASP A 468 14.46 16.90 5.27
N GLU A 469 13.37 16.21 5.59
CA GLU A 469 13.26 14.75 5.77
C GLU A 469 14.08 14.19 6.95
N ARG A 470 14.59 15.05 7.82
CA ARG A 470 15.21 14.66 9.09
C ARG A 470 14.29 14.98 10.24
N VAL A 471 14.40 14.18 11.30
CA VAL A 471 13.52 14.30 12.46
C VAL A 471 14.12 15.26 13.48
N GLU A 472 13.41 16.35 13.76
CA GLU A 472 13.67 17.23 14.90
C GLU A 472 13.08 16.64 16.17
N LYS A 473 13.71 16.96 17.31
CA LYS A 473 13.13 16.70 18.63
C LYS A 473 12.73 18.01 19.31
N VAL A 474 11.48 18.12 19.72
CA VAL A 474 10.97 19.20 20.59
C VAL A 474 10.79 18.67 22.00
N LYS A 475 11.30 19.40 22.99
CA LYS A 475 11.22 19.04 24.40
C LYS A 475 10.71 20.19 25.24
N ARG A 476 9.87 19.85 26.21
CA ARG A 476 9.45 20.76 27.27
C ARG A 476 10.33 20.54 28.50
N GLU A 477 11.21 21.48 28.79
CA GLU A 477 12.16 21.43 29.89
C GLU A 477 11.68 22.21 31.12
N GLU A 478 12.39 22.04 32.25
CA GLU A 478 12.14 22.79 33.48
C GLU A 478 12.22 24.31 33.24
N GLY A 479 11.49 25.09 34.06
CA GLY A 479 11.42 26.55 33.92
C GLY A 479 10.53 27.04 32.77
N GLY A 480 9.83 26.12 32.11
CA GLY A 480 8.87 26.42 31.04
C GLY A 480 9.55 26.70 29.69
N ILE A 481 10.73 26.12 29.49
CA ILE A 481 11.53 26.24 28.26
C ILE A 481 11.04 25.20 27.26
N VAL A 482 10.89 25.62 26.00
CA VAL A 482 10.77 24.72 24.85
C VAL A 482 12.13 24.68 24.17
N LYS A 483 12.73 23.48 24.08
CA LYS A 483 13.99 23.23 23.39
C LYS A 483 13.72 22.44 22.13
N ILE A 484 14.39 22.81 21.04
CA ILE A 484 14.35 22.13 19.76
C ILE A 484 15.76 21.67 19.44
N ILE A 485 15.88 20.41 19.02
CA ILE A 485 17.12 19.77 18.60
C ILE A 485 16.91 19.34 17.16
N PHE A 486 17.59 20.01 16.23
CA PHE A 486 17.54 19.72 14.80
C PHE A 486 18.22 18.40 14.46
N GLY A 487 17.83 17.76 13.36
CA GLY A 487 18.48 16.55 12.85
C GLY A 487 19.99 16.71 12.65
N SER A 488 20.47 17.94 12.41
CA SER A 488 21.90 18.30 12.33
C SER A 488 22.64 18.30 13.68
N GLY A 489 21.92 18.23 14.80
CA GLY A 489 22.44 18.41 16.16
C GLY A 489 22.46 19.86 16.64
N GLN A 490 22.15 20.83 15.78
CA GLN A 490 21.93 22.22 16.20
C GLN A 490 20.77 22.29 17.20
N GLN A 491 20.83 23.24 18.13
CA GLN A 491 19.79 23.43 19.14
C GLN A 491 19.34 24.87 19.22
N THR A 492 18.06 25.08 19.50
CA THR A 492 17.51 26.38 19.89
C THR A 492 16.55 26.19 21.06
N SER A 493 16.28 27.26 21.81
CA SER A 493 15.32 27.24 22.89
C SER A 493 14.71 28.60 23.14
N PHE A 494 13.49 28.60 23.65
CA PHE A 494 12.78 29.80 24.04
C PHE A 494 11.82 29.53 25.20
N ALA A 495 11.44 30.58 25.92
CA ALA A 495 10.51 30.53 27.04
C ALA A 495 9.16 31.12 26.62
N PRO A 496 8.21 30.31 26.08
CA PRO A 496 6.98 30.82 25.46
C PRO A 496 6.09 31.66 26.40
N PHE A 497 6.22 31.50 27.71
CA PHE A 497 5.45 32.23 28.72
C PHE A 497 6.33 32.96 29.75
N GLY A 498 7.61 33.17 29.42
CA GLY A 498 8.61 33.77 30.30
C GLY A 498 9.21 32.79 31.31
N ALA A 499 10.29 33.23 31.96
CA ALA A 499 11.01 32.42 32.94
C ALA A 499 10.15 32.13 34.18
N GLY A 500 10.11 30.87 34.62
CA GLY A 500 9.36 30.44 35.80
C GLY A 500 7.93 29.95 35.50
N ALA A 501 7.55 29.85 34.21
CA ALA A 501 6.37 29.09 33.83
C ALA A 501 6.55 27.63 34.25
N ARG A 502 5.49 27.06 34.82
CA ARG A 502 5.45 25.66 35.26
C ARG A 502 5.36 24.75 34.03
N SER A 503 6.40 23.98 33.78
CA SER A 503 6.50 23.15 32.58
C SER A 503 5.34 22.15 32.54
N GLU A 504 4.97 21.54 33.66
CA GLU A 504 3.86 20.60 33.79
C GLU A 504 2.47 21.17 33.39
N GLU A 505 2.30 22.50 33.44
CA GLU A 505 1.08 23.20 33.03
C GLU A 505 1.10 23.62 31.54
N ILE A 506 2.22 23.46 30.83
CA ILE A 506 2.34 23.73 29.39
C ILE A 506 1.93 22.50 28.58
N SER A 507 0.95 22.68 27.70
CA SER A 507 0.59 21.73 26.64
C SER A 507 1.22 22.16 25.31
N LEU A 508 1.68 21.18 24.53
CA LEU A 508 2.43 21.33 23.29
C LEU A 508 1.74 20.53 22.18
N ALA A 509 1.67 21.07 20.98
CA ALA A 509 1.30 20.39 19.73
C ALA A 509 2.13 20.95 18.58
N LEU A 510 2.27 20.16 17.52
CA LEU A 510 3.08 20.47 16.34
C LEU A 510 2.24 20.26 15.09
N GLY A 511 2.37 21.13 14.09
CA GLY A 511 1.67 20.97 12.81
C GLY A 511 1.77 22.21 11.91
N ASP A 512 1.42 22.05 10.63
CA ASP A 512 1.53 23.11 9.61
C ASP A 512 0.29 24.01 9.67
N VAL A 513 0.28 24.98 10.58
CA VAL A 513 -0.88 25.86 10.76
C VAL A 513 -0.86 27.04 9.80
N THR A 514 0.25 27.22 9.06
CA THR A 514 0.44 28.30 8.09
C THR A 514 0.29 27.87 6.64
N GLY A 515 0.29 26.56 6.37
CA GLY A 515 0.20 25.96 5.03
C GLY A 515 1.49 26.12 4.22
N GLU A 516 2.64 26.30 4.88
CA GLU A 516 3.92 26.60 4.23
C GLU A 516 4.85 25.39 4.10
N GLY A 517 4.40 24.20 4.51
CA GLY A 517 5.16 22.95 4.53
C GLY A 517 6.00 22.78 5.80
N VAL A 518 6.34 23.88 6.47
CA VAL A 518 7.04 23.93 7.76
C VAL A 518 6.03 23.77 8.90
N LYS A 519 6.42 23.08 9.98
CA LYS A 519 5.55 22.82 11.13
C LYS A 519 5.78 23.84 12.23
N GLU A 520 4.70 24.40 12.75
CA GLU A 520 4.71 25.33 13.87
C GLU A 520 4.60 24.62 15.23
N ILE A 521 5.02 25.34 16.26
CA ILE A 521 4.91 24.94 17.65
C ILE A 521 3.75 25.68 18.31
N VAL A 522 2.68 24.95 18.59
CA VAL A 522 1.50 25.46 19.30
C VAL A 522 1.62 25.10 20.77
N VAL A 523 1.63 26.12 21.63
CA VAL A 523 1.74 25.94 23.08
C VAL A 523 0.63 26.66 23.81
N SER A 524 0.21 26.10 24.94
CA SER A 524 -0.75 26.75 25.82
C SER A 524 -0.34 26.72 27.28
N TYR A 525 -0.75 27.74 28.01
CA TYR A 525 -0.49 27.91 29.44
C TYR A 525 -1.54 28.83 30.05
N ARG A 526 -2.19 28.38 31.14
CA ARG A 526 -3.16 29.17 31.93
C ARG A 526 -4.20 29.93 31.10
N GLY A 527 -4.85 29.22 30.17
CA GLY A 527 -5.94 29.74 29.35
C GLY A 527 -5.53 30.50 28.10
N GLN A 528 -4.24 30.72 27.89
CA GLN A 528 -3.68 31.37 26.71
C GLN A 528 -3.07 30.34 25.76
N VAL A 529 -3.22 30.56 24.45
CA VAL A 529 -2.56 29.80 23.37
C VAL A 529 -1.62 30.74 22.61
N ARG A 530 -0.46 30.23 22.19
CA ARG A 530 0.55 30.92 21.37
C ARG A 530 1.09 29.98 20.29
N ILE A 531 1.51 30.56 19.19
CA ILE A 531 2.00 29.85 18.00
C ILE A 531 3.38 30.41 17.67
N TYR A 532 4.36 29.53 17.61
CA TYR A 532 5.75 29.88 17.35
C TYR A 532 6.26 29.14 16.12
N ARG A 533 7.15 29.78 15.36
CA ARG A 533 8.04 29.07 14.44
C ARG A 533 9.07 28.27 15.22
N ILE A 534 9.71 27.33 14.52
CA ILE A 534 10.82 26.53 15.03
C ILE A 534 12.03 27.37 15.49
N ASP A 535 12.17 28.61 15.01
CA ASP A 535 13.21 29.54 15.46
C ASP A 535 12.86 30.31 16.75
N GLY A 536 11.65 30.12 17.29
CA GLY A 536 11.14 30.80 18.48
C GLY A 536 10.42 32.14 18.19
N THR A 537 10.21 32.50 16.92
CA THR A 537 9.44 33.68 16.54
C THR A 537 7.95 33.48 16.81
N LEU A 538 7.32 34.38 17.58
CA LEU A 538 5.88 34.38 17.79
C LEU A 538 5.15 34.86 16.52
N LEU A 539 4.26 34.04 15.98
CA LEU A 539 3.57 34.33 14.72
C LEU A 539 2.30 35.15 14.90
N VAL A 540 1.51 34.82 15.92
CA VAL A 540 0.15 35.35 16.07
C VAL A 540 -0.03 35.97 17.45
N THR A 541 -0.87 37.00 17.52
CA THR A 541 -1.27 37.58 18.81
C THR A 541 -1.89 36.49 19.69
N PRO A 542 -1.44 36.32 20.94
CA PRO A 542 -1.97 35.27 21.80
C PRO A 542 -3.48 35.37 21.98
N PHE A 543 -4.16 34.23 21.93
CA PHE A 543 -5.63 34.17 22.06
C PHE A 543 -6.06 33.32 23.26
N PHE A 544 -7.33 33.45 23.64
CA PHE A 544 -7.89 32.88 24.86
C PHE A 544 -9.14 32.05 24.53
N PRO A 545 -8.99 30.74 24.25
CA PRO A 545 -10.08 29.93 23.71
C PRO A 545 -11.35 29.88 24.56
N PHE A 546 -11.20 29.97 25.88
CA PHE A 546 -12.29 29.91 26.85
C PHE A 546 -12.53 31.27 27.54
N GLY A 547 -12.07 32.35 26.89
CA GLY A 547 -12.22 33.72 27.36
C GLY A 547 -11.02 34.22 28.18
N SER A 548 -10.79 35.53 28.13
CA SER A 548 -9.60 36.19 28.71
C SER A 548 -9.49 36.12 30.24
N ARG A 549 -10.53 35.63 30.93
CA ARG A 549 -10.52 35.39 32.39
C ARG A 549 -10.30 33.93 32.77
N TYR A 550 -10.35 33.00 31.82
CA TYR A 550 -10.03 31.61 32.08
C TYR A 550 -8.53 31.48 32.37
N ARG A 551 -8.19 30.76 33.43
CA ARG A 551 -6.81 30.53 33.89
C ARG A 551 -6.48 29.05 34.03
N GLY A 552 -7.42 28.16 33.69
CA GLY A 552 -7.21 26.72 33.74
C GLY A 552 -6.29 26.24 32.62
N ALA A 553 -5.89 24.98 32.70
CA ALA A 553 -5.11 24.34 31.65
C ALA A 553 -5.90 24.27 30.34
N VAL A 554 -5.19 24.32 29.21
CA VAL A 554 -5.73 24.10 27.88
C VAL A 554 -4.93 22.95 27.28
N ASN A 555 -5.62 21.99 26.68
CA ASN A 555 -4.97 20.91 25.91
C ASN A 555 -5.05 21.31 24.45
N VAL A 556 -3.94 21.25 23.72
CA VAL A 556 -3.87 21.62 22.30
C VAL A 556 -3.52 20.41 21.45
N ALA A 557 -4.08 20.35 20.24
CA ALA A 557 -3.73 19.43 19.17
C ALA A 557 -3.83 20.17 17.84
N VAL A 558 -3.12 19.68 16.82
CA VAL A 558 -3.05 20.31 15.49
C VAL A 558 -3.22 19.25 14.42
N GLY A 559 -3.99 19.55 13.38
CA GLY A 559 -4.10 18.73 12.17
C GLY A 559 -5.13 19.28 11.19
N ASP A 560 -5.06 18.84 9.93
CA ASP A 560 -5.93 19.32 8.85
C ASP A 560 -7.29 18.60 8.89
N LEU A 561 -8.31 19.29 9.44
CA LEU A 561 -9.65 18.75 9.64
C LEU A 561 -10.55 18.92 8.40
N ASN A 562 -10.11 19.64 7.37
CA ASN A 562 -10.97 20.03 6.25
C ASN A 562 -10.36 19.77 4.85
N ARG A 563 -9.12 19.28 4.79
CA ARG A 563 -8.31 19.01 3.59
C ARG A 563 -8.02 20.22 2.71
N ASP A 564 -7.91 21.41 3.30
CA ASP A 564 -7.50 22.60 2.56
C ASP A 564 -5.98 22.80 2.55
N GLY A 565 -5.22 21.93 3.23
CA GLY A 565 -3.76 22.00 3.35
C GLY A 565 -3.28 22.86 4.50
N PHE A 566 -4.18 23.45 5.30
CA PHE A 566 -3.87 24.20 6.51
C PHE A 566 -4.32 23.41 7.73
N SER A 567 -3.43 23.19 8.69
CA SER A 567 -3.81 22.52 9.93
C SER A 567 -4.61 23.45 10.85
N GLU A 568 -5.72 22.96 11.39
CA GLU A 568 -6.45 23.63 12.45
C GLU A 568 -5.88 23.35 13.84
N ILE A 569 -6.12 24.28 14.75
CA ILE A 569 -5.78 24.17 16.17
C ILE A 569 -7.03 23.76 16.94
N VAL A 570 -7.02 22.54 17.48
CA VAL A 570 -8.07 22.00 18.34
C VAL A 570 -7.69 22.16 19.79
N VAL A 571 -8.61 22.71 20.59
CA VAL A 571 -8.36 22.98 22.01
C VAL A 571 -9.43 22.40 22.92
N GLY A 572 -9.00 21.76 24.00
CA GLY A 572 -9.84 21.21 25.06
C GLY A 572 -9.61 21.91 26.39
N ALA A 573 -10.68 22.26 27.12
CA ALA A 573 -10.52 22.81 28.46
C ALA A 573 -10.00 21.73 29.43
N GLY A 574 -8.99 22.07 30.23
CA GLY A 574 -8.38 21.16 31.21
C GLY A 574 -9.16 21.01 32.51
N ALA A 575 -8.54 20.38 33.51
CA ALA A 575 -9.16 20.11 34.80
C ALA A 575 -9.69 21.40 35.48
N GLY A 576 -10.88 21.30 36.07
CA GLY A 576 -11.64 22.44 36.59
C GLY A 576 -12.56 23.10 35.54
N GLY A 577 -12.30 22.89 34.24
CA GLY A 577 -13.20 23.23 33.14
C GLY A 577 -14.15 22.08 32.76
N GLY A 578 -15.15 22.36 31.92
CA GLY A 578 -15.98 21.32 31.31
C GLY A 578 -15.24 20.58 30.18
N PRO A 579 -15.75 19.44 29.67
CA PRO A 579 -15.16 18.71 28.54
C PRO A 579 -15.46 19.40 27.20
N PHE A 580 -15.16 20.69 27.11
CA PHE A 580 -15.52 21.56 26.00
C PHE A 580 -14.35 21.69 25.02
N VAL A 581 -14.64 21.40 23.75
CA VAL A 581 -13.70 21.42 22.63
C VAL A 581 -14.03 22.57 21.69
N ARG A 582 -13.01 23.25 21.17
CA ARG A 582 -13.12 24.33 20.17
C ARG A 582 -12.06 24.18 19.09
N ILE A 583 -12.33 24.75 17.92
CA ILE A 583 -11.45 24.68 16.74
C ILE A 583 -11.12 26.10 16.29
N PHE A 584 -9.84 26.35 16.01
CA PHE A 584 -9.30 27.64 15.59
C PHE A 584 -8.45 27.47 14.33
N SER A 585 -8.35 28.51 13.51
CA SER A 585 -7.37 28.55 12.42
C SER A 585 -5.96 28.85 12.94
N GLY A 586 -4.96 28.73 12.07
CA GLY A 586 -3.59 29.16 12.36
C GLY A 586 -3.46 30.63 12.76
N GLU A 587 -4.40 31.51 12.39
CA GLU A 587 -4.44 32.91 12.83
C GLU A 587 -5.16 33.12 14.17
N GLY A 588 -5.55 32.04 14.86
CA GLY A 588 -6.27 32.11 16.13
C GLY A 588 -7.72 32.57 16.01
N ARG A 589 -8.32 32.50 14.81
CA ARG A 589 -9.74 32.78 14.58
C ARG A 589 -10.57 31.55 14.94
N LEU A 590 -11.63 31.74 15.72
CA LEU A 590 -12.58 30.67 16.05
C LEU A 590 -13.31 30.20 14.78
N LEU A 591 -13.22 28.92 14.45
CA LEU A 591 -13.85 28.31 13.27
C LEU A 591 -15.19 27.64 13.60
N SER A 592 -15.35 27.11 14.82
CA SER A 592 -16.60 26.48 15.26
C SER A 592 -17.03 26.95 16.65
N GLY A 593 -18.33 26.92 16.94
CA GLY A 593 -18.87 27.31 18.25
C GLY A 593 -18.41 26.43 19.42
N GLY A 594 -17.80 25.29 19.11
CA GLY A 594 -17.38 24.25 20.04
C GLY A 594 -18.48 23.27 20.42
N PHE A 595 -18.08 22.17 21.07
CA PHE A 595 -18.97 21.10 21.51
C PHE A 595 -18.48 20.48 22.81
N PHE A 596 -19.38 19.82 23.55
CA PHE A 596 -19.02 19.04 24.74
C PHE A 596 -18.81 17.57 24.34
N ALA A 597 -17.59 17.05 24.50
CA ALA A 597 -17.25 15.67 24.13
C ALA A 597 -17.85 14.62 25.09
N TYR A 598 -18.12 15.03 26.34
CA TYR A 598 -18.70 14.22 27.42
C TYR A 598 -19.79 15.02 28.16
N ASP A 599 -20.35 14.50 29.26
CA ASP A 599 -21.41 15.18 30.04
C ASP A 599 -21.00 16.63 30.34
N PRO A 600 -21.78 17.66 29.94
CA PRO A 600 -21.45 19.06 30.17
C PRO A 600 -21.29 19.45 31.65
N ARG A 601 -21.73 18.62 32.59
CA ARG A 601 -21.54 18.79 34.05
C ARG A 601 -20.21 18.21 34.54
N PHE A 602 -19.53 17.38 33.76
CA PHE A 602 -18.21 16.87 34.09
C PHE A 602 -17.20 18.03 34.19
N ARG A 603 -16.26 17.95 35.15
CA ARG A 603 -15.28 19.02 35.43
C ARG A 603 -13.82 18.55 35.39
N GLY A 604 -13.56 17.33 34.95
CA GLY A 604 -12.20 16.84 34.74
C GLY A 604 -11.53 17.38 33.47
N GLY A 605 -12.27 18.13 32.66
CA GLY A 605 -11.80 18.63 31.36
C GLY A 605 -11.75 17.55 30.28
N VAL A 606 -11.10 17.88 29.16
CA VAL A 606 -10.93 16.99 28.01
C VAL A 606 -9.53 17.14 27.40
N ARG A 607 -8.89 16.01 27.13
CA ARG A 607 -7.68 15.88 26.31
C ARG A 607 -8.09 15.68 24.86
N VAL A 608 -7.31 16.23 23.94
CA VAL A 608 -7.57 16.20 22.50
C VAL A 608 -6.31 15.74 21.76
N ALA A 609 -6.50 14.97 20.70
CA ALA A 609 -5.53 14.64 19.67
C ALA A 609 -6.23 14.75 18.31
N VAL A 610 -5.47 14.95 17.24
CA VAL A 610 -5.99 15.10 15.88
C VAL A 610 -5.15 14.26 14.94
N GLY A 611 -5.81 13.58 14.01
CA GLY A 611 -5.19 12.85 12.91
C GLY A 611 -6.24 12.03 12.17
N ASP A 612 -5.92 11.64 10.95
CA ASP A 612 -6.77 10.81 10.10
C ASP A 612 -6.69 9.36 10.58
N VAL A 613 -7.72 8.92 11.30
CA VAL A 613 -7.76 7.60 11.93
C VAL A 613 -8.62 6.61 11.16
N ASP A 614 -9.37 7.06 10.16
CA ASP A 614 -10.16 6.21 9.27
C ASP A 614 -9.63 6.11 7.83
N ASP A 615 -8.47 6.74 7.56
CA ASP A 615 -7.72 6.70 6.30
C ASP A 615 -8.54 7.21 5.11
N ASP A 616 -9.45 8.15 5.38
CA ASP A 616 -10.25 8.78 4.35
C ASP A 616 -9.53 9.99 3.72
N GLY A 617 -8.50 10.53 4.39
CA GLY A 617 -7.69 11.71 4.09
C GLY A 617 -8.00 12.95 4.94
N GLN A 618 -9.05 12.94 5.77
CA GLN A 618 -9.52 14.06 6.62
C GLN A 618 -9.11 13.70 8.05
N ALA A 619 -8.61 14.65 8.83
CA ALA A 619 -8.32 14.35 10.22
C ALA A 619 -9.58 14.37 11.11
N GLU A 620 -9.63 13.45 12.06
CA GLU A 620 -10.64 13.41 13.13
C GLU A 620 -10.10 14.04 14.41
N ILE A 621 -11.02 14.45 15.28
CA ILE A 621 -10.75 14.87 16.65
C ILE A 621 -10.95 13.68 17.59
N VAL A 622 -9.86 13.18 18.16
CA VAL A 622 -9.88 12.11 19.16
C VAL A 622 -9.82 12.72 20.56
N THR A 623 -10.72 12.31 21.44
CA THR A 623 -10.87 12.88 22.78
C THR A 623 -10.79 11.83 23.88
N GLY A 624 -10.29 12.25 25.04
CA GLY A 624 -10.29 11.48 26.29
C GLY A 624 -10.66 12.38 27.46
N PRO A 625 -11.49 11.96 28.42
CA PRO A 625 -11.80 12.78 29.58
C PRO A 625 -10.59 12.81 30.53
N GLY A 626 -10.43 13.92 31.24
CA GLY A 626 -9.42 14.01 32.30
C GLY A 626 -9.81 13.23 33.57
N ILE A 627 -9.09 13.52 34.67
CA ILE A 627 -9.29 12.90 35.97
C ILE A 627 -10.76 12.97 36.45
N GLY A 628 -11.23 11.89 37.05
CA GLY A 628 -12.64 11.68 37.44
C GLY A 628 -13.50 11.09 36.32
N GLY A 629 -13.03 11.08 35.07
CA GLY A 629 -13.65 10.40 33.93
C GLY A 629 -13.11 8.99 33.73
N GLY A 630 -13.88 8.14 33.05
CA GLY A 630 -13.41 6.81 32.62
C GLY A 630 -12.43 6.88 31.45
N PRO A 631 -11.70 5.80 31.13
CA PRO A 631 -10.73 5.76 30.03
C PRO A 631 -11.42 5.63 28.65
N GLN A 632 -12.48 6.41 28.42
CA GLN A 632 -13.28 6.36 27.21
C GLN A 632 -12.69 7.27 26.15
N ILE A 633 -12.28 6.68 25.02
CA ILE A 633 -11.93 7.38 23.80
C ILE A 633 -13.20 7.66 22.98
N ARG A 634 -13.31 8.87 22.43
CA ARG A 634 -14.36 9.24 21.47
C ARG A 634 -13.77 10.01 20.31
N ILE A 635 -14.29 9.74 19.12
CA ILE A 635 -13.84 10.31 17.84
C ILE A 635 -14.94 11.23 17.31
N PHE A 636 -14.56 12.40 16.81
CA PHE A 636 -15.48 13.39 16.28
C PHE A 636 -14.94 13.95 14.96
N ASN A 637 -15.84 14.30 14.04
CA ASN A 637 -15.47 15.04 12.84
C ASN A 637 -15.25 16.54 13.14
N ASN A 638 -14.87 17.30 12.11
CA ASN A 638 -14.64 18.75 12.17
C ASN A 638 -15.86 19.60 12.58
N LYS A 639 -17.08 19.03 12.58
CA LYS A 639 -18.32 19.67 13.06
C LYS A 639 -18.65 19.31 14.51
N GLY A 640 -17.81 18.50 15.18
CA GLY A 640 -18.05 18.01 16.53
C GLY A 640 -19.14 16.93 16.62
N GLN A 641 -19.43 16.26 15.51
CA GLN A 641 -20.35 15.12 15.47
C GLN A 641 -19.56 13.84 15.69
N ALA A 642 -20.10 12.91 16.48
CA ALA A 642 -19.41 11.66 16.78
C ALA A 642 -19.21 10.83 15.49
N ALA A 643 -17.96 10.43 15.24
CA ALA A 643 -17.54 9.57 14.14
C ALA A 643 -17.37 8.13 14.65
N GLY A 644 -18.45 7.56 15.20
CA GLY A 644 -18.47 6.21 15.77
C GLY A 644 -18.84 6.16 17.26
N PRO A 645 -18.93 4.95 17.85
CA PRO A 645 -19.42 4.75 19.22
C PRO A 645 -18.37 5.10 20.30
N GLY A 646 -17.09 5.21 19.93
CA GLY A 646 -15.98 5.26 20.88
C GLY A 646 -15.77 3.93 21.62
N PHE A 647 -14.75 3.87 22.47
CA PHE A 647 -14.37 2.64 23.18
C PHE A 647 -13.67 2.94 24.51
N PHE A 648 -13.57 1.95 25.40
CA PHE A 648 -12.78 2.04 26.62
C PHE A 648 -11.40 1.41 26.39
N ALA A 649 -10.34 2.22 26.44
CA ALA A 649 -8.96 1.75 26.20
C ALA A 649 -8.37 0.94 27.37
N PHE A 650 -8.93 1.13 28.58
CA PHE A 650 -8.55 0.46 29.80
C PHE A 650 -9.81 0.00 30.56
N ASP A 651 -9.66 -0.53 31.77
CA ASP A 651 -10.80 -0.94 32.59
C ASP A 651 -11.82 0.20 32.74
N GLN A 652 -13.07 -0.04 32.31
CA GLN A 652 -14.13 0.96 32.31
C GLN A 652 -14.47 1.52 33.70
N SER A 653 -14.08 0.84 34.79
CA SER A 653 -14.25 1.30 36.16
C SER A 653 -13.16 2.28 36.61
N ALA A 654 -12.03 2.35 35.90
CA ALA A 654 -10.97 3.29 36.18
C ALA A 654 -11.48 4.74 36.06
N ARG A 655 -10.96 5.64 36.89
CA ARG A 655 -11.36 7.06 36.91
C ARG A 655 -10.19 8.03 36.78
N GLY A 656 -9.03 7.54 36.32
CA GLY A 656 -7.84 8.35 36.04
C GLY A 656 -7.94 9.21 34.77
N GLY A 657 -9.00 9.02 33.96
CA GLY A 657 -9.09 9.56 32.61
C GLY A 657 -8.24 8.78 31.61
N VAL A 658 -8.05 9.35 30.41
CA VAL A 658 -7.16 8.83 29.38
C VAL A 658 -6.64 9.99 28.52
N ILE A 659 -5.38 9.87 28.09
CA ILE A 659 -4.73 10.79 27.15
C ILE A 659 -4.72 10.08 25.78
N PRO A 660 -5.47 10.59 24.80
CA PRO A 660 -5.33 10.15 23.42
C PRO A 660 -4.08 10.78 22.81
N ILE A 661 -3.39 10.00 21.98
CA ILE A 661 -2.35 10.42 21.06
C ILE A 661 -2.73 9.80 19.72
N VAL A 662 -2.57 10.55 18.63
CA VAL A 662 -2.80 10.06 17.27
C VAL A 662 -1.48 10.20 16.52
N ALA A 663 -0.98 9.08 16.00
CA ALA A 663 0.29 9.00 15.29
C ALA A 663 0.34 7.70 14.50
N ASP A 664 1.07 7.72 13.39
CA ASP A 664 1.52 6.52 12.69
C ASP A 664 2.56 5.79 13.57
N ALA A 665 2.07 4.82 14.35
CA ALA A 665 2.84 4.15 15.37
C ALA A 665 3.67 3.02 14.76
N ASP A 666 3.17 2.35 13.71
CA ASP A 666 3.85 1.22 13.08
C ASP A 666 4.58 1.55 11.78
N GLY A 667 4.37 2.75 11.24
CA GLY A 667 5.04 3.30 10.07
C GLY A 667 4.31 2.99 8.76
N ASP A 668 3.06 2.48 8.80
CA ASP A 668 2.31 2.08 7.61
C ASP A 668 1.69 3.26 6.83
N GLY A 669 1.84 4.49 7.35
CA GLY A 669 1.29 5.72 6.79
C GLY A 669 -0.11 6.07 7.27
N ARG A 670 -0.77 5.21 8.05
CA ARG A 670 -2.06 5.46 8.69
C ARG A 670 -1.84 5.83 10.15
N ASN A 671 -2.80 6.56 10.76
CA ASN A 671 -2.66 6.89 12.16
C ASN A 671 -3.39 5.89 13.07
N GLU A 672 -2.68 5.45 14.11
CA GLU A 672 -3.29 4.74 15.22
C GLU A 672 -3.68 5.70 16.35
N ILE A 673 -4.65 5.26 17.14
CA ILE A 673 -4.99 5.89 18.42
C ILE A 673 -4.17 5.19 19.51
N LEU A 674 -3.21 5.92 20.07
CA LEU A 674 -2.51 5.50 21.27
C LEU A 674 -3.24 6.06 22.49
N ALA A 675 -3.58 5.18 23.42
CA ALA A 675 -4.21 5.54 24.67
C ALA A 675 -3.25 5.36 25.83
N VAL A 676 -3.14 6.42 26.64
CA VAL A 676 -2.20 6.50 27.75
C VAL A 676 -2.92 6.91 29.02
N THR A 677 -2.57 6.30 30.16
CA THR A 677 -3.02 6.72 31.49
C THR A 677 -1.84 7.10 32.34
N ARG A 678 -1.98 8.17 33.14
CA ARG A 678 -1.13 8.34 34.31
C ARG A 678 -1.73 7.50 35.42
N GLU A 679 -1.01 6.55 35.98
CA GLU A 679 -1.44 5.94 37.23
C GLU A 679 -1.64 7.06 38.25
N ALA A 680 -2.76 7.02 38.97
CA ALA A 680 -2.91 7.88 40.13
C ALA A 680 -1.94 7.36 41.18
N GLU A 681 -0.97 8.19 41.58
CA GLU A 681 -0.14 7.92 42.78
C GLU A 681 -1.01 7.64 44.02
#